data_AF-A0AA94KP60-F1
#
_entry.id   AF-A0AA94KP60-F1
#
_cell.length_a   1.000
_cell.length_b   1.000
_cell.length_c   1.000
_cell.angle_alpha   90.00
_cell.angle_beta   90.00
_cell.angle_gamma   90.00
#
_symmetry.space_group_name_H-M   'P 1'
#
loop_
_entity.id
_entity.type
_entity.pdbx_description
1 polymer ?
#
loop_
_entity_poly.entity_id
_entity_poly.type
_entity_poly.pdbx_seq_one_letter_code
_entity_poly.pdbx_strand_id
1 'polypeptide(L)'
;MPSITELNEFTADIPLLELDTPARGYDGVDIGPDNEQAQRLANRTKWLKQRVDNLLTAQVRSVNGKSGTVTLTVNDIGADPAGTADSLLTAHENDADPHPQYFNEARGDVRYVEVSLANTANGWLQLDASGKIPAAQLSTIASRYVVVADQAARLALASSANLTICAQADIDTLFYLNGGDNPAVAANWVQGQSATVSGVSSVFGRTGAVTAQAGDYSADQINETAERKFVTPAEKSAWSAKQDTLMSGSNIRSLFGLSLTGSGNLAPTPAQMGAAAAQHTHAVADISDFTQQTQALIVNSLEAGPGVTLGQSPVSGKTIISASGSGAGGGGGYIVVDRAGATAGQVHSFSFAPQSGFNLCAYALKSEQGQQNKSYTQDAFSAGSEASFNTTADIVFNAKMGLITQLNYVTAADGGLFSAEVLKKGKSLVLSTNADNSIVPKMTANNAPAGYTVSASSVYDSGSPAYSAFDRVATTAWVTLSGPTQWIQIKLPEAKKVNRFRITNRTVSQPFQNNPRTFALYGSNDGTNFTLLANGTSTSNVGDAQTTVTIPAPAAWLYYRLTVTAVFQSGSVTLGELELLGDPSTRFLLNSSDGKYYTVVSGALSEVAGAIDSTVIANQGVASVTLTEAMQQQLGDSYKVVTGESVEISGVLTPDDQIVLPLELTGASAWSTINSSTITASLSGAGAARVAVTRDLTDYVVFDGTTWVSIGALTADTAGAEKLIAQGMTAAAVPALTAAQWAQLWPAGVPDRLAFAYALHIADAAADKAEIASNVLNVNEVSAWKLQTPAEVEIRWYADSVSFKTTTAGDYKLAYQIPD
;
A
#
# COMPACT_ATOMS: atom_id res chain seq x y z
N MET A 1 21.56 51.14 -3.95
CA MET A 1 20.90 51.75 -2.77
C MET A 1 21.57 51.18 -1.54
N PRO A 2 21.99 51.98 -0.55
CA PRO A 2 22.51 51.41 0.68
C PRO A 2 21.36 50.70 1.42
N SER A 3 21.65 49.55 2.00
CA SER A 3 20.68 48.79 2.80
C SER A 3 20.28 49.61 4.03
N ILE A 4 18.98 49.72 4.30
CA ILE A 4 18.45 50.23 5.58
C ILE A 4 18.61 49.13 6.62
N THR A 5 19.29 49.44 7.72
CA THR A 5 19.32 48.62 8.94
C THR A 5 18.08 48.97 9.77
N GLU A 6 17.10 48.08 9.87
CA GLU A 6 16.00 48.23 10.85
C GLU A 6 16.58 48.00 12.26
N LEU A 7 16.63 49.05 13.09
CA LEU A 7 16.99 48.93 14.51
C LEU A 7 15.80 48.39 15.29
N ASN A 8 16.01 47.27 15.99
CA ASN A 8 15.05 46.68 16.94
C ASN A 8 15.08 47.45 18.27
N GLU A 9 14.70 48.72 18.27
CA GLU A 9 14.58 49.51 19.50
C GLU A 9 13.14 49.96 19.71
N PHE A 10 12.52 49.46 20.79
CA PHE A 10 11.23 49.91 21.28
C PHE A 10 11.46 51.16 22.13
N THR A 11 11.11 52.34 21.61
CA THR A 11 10.89 53.52 22.45
C THR A 11 9.40 53.57 22.80
N ALA A 12 9.09 53.46 24.10
CA ALA A 12 7.74 53.20 24.60
C ALA A 12 6.77 54.40 24.47
N ASP A 13 7.28 55.56 24.08
CA ASP A 13 6.50 56.79 24.02
C ASP A 13 6.17 57.17 22.57
N ILE A 14 4.89 57.07 22.20
CA ILE A 14 4.35 57.77 21.03
C ILE A 14 3.92 59.16 21.53
N PRO A 15 4.56 60.25 21.11
CA PRO A 15 4.14 61.60 21.51
C PRO A 15 2.71 61.85 21.05
N LEU A 16 1.87 62.38 21.95
CA LEU A 16 0.53 62.84 21.61
C LEU A 16 0.67 64.14 20.79
N LEU A 17 0.05 64.18 19.61
CA LEU A 17 -0.09 65.41 18.85
C LEU A 17 -1.25 66.22 19.46
N GLU A 18 -0.92 67.30 20.15
CA GLU A 18 -1.90 68.32 20.55
C GLU A 18 -2.43 69.03 19.28
N LEU A 19 -3.72 69.40 19.29
CA LEU A 19 -4.53 69.88 18.13
C LEU A 19 -3.96 71.09 17.37
N ASP A 20 -2.94 71.73 17.93
CA ASP A 20 -2.31 72.98 17.54
C ASP A 20 -0.86 72.79 17.03
N THR A 21 -0.39 71.55 16.89
CA THR A 21 0.90 71.25 16.26
C THR A 21 0.79 71.35 14.73
N PRO A 22 1.53 72.25 14.05
CA PRO A 22 1.39 72.45 12.61
C PRO A 22 1.97 71.27 11.80
N ALA A 23 1.12 70.62 11.01
CA ALA A 23 1.51 69.59 10.06
C ALA A 23 2.45 70.17 8.98
N ARG A 24 3.72 69.76 8.99
CA ARG A 24 4.67 70.08 7.91
C ARG A 24 4.66 68.95 6.87
N GLY A 25 4.36 69.27 5.61
CA GLY A 25 4.54 68.32 4.52
C GLY A 25 6.01 67.96 4.32
N TYR A 26 6.29 66.76 3.81
CA TYR A 26 7.66 66.29 3.56
C TYR A 26 8.31 67.09 2.43
N ASP A 27 9.32 67.90 2.75
CA ASP A 27 10.04 68.75 1.79
C ASP A 27 11.34 68.12 1.27
N GLY A 28 11.56 66.84 1.60
CA GLY A 28 12.73 66.07 1.17
C GLY A 28 13.92 66.13 2.13
N VAL A 29 13.86 66.88 3.22
CA VAL A 29 14.93 66.93 4.23
C VAL A 29 14.39 66.75 5.66
N ASP A 30 13.21 67.30 5.99
CA ASP A 30 12.58 67.14 7.31
C ASP A 30 11.24 66.39 7.22
N ILE A 31 11.07 65.37 8.07
CA ILE A 31 9.79 64.66 8.21
C ILE A 31 8.92 65.45 9.19
N GLY A 32 7.73 65.88 8.76
CA GLY A 32 6.78 66.52 9.65
C GLY A 32 6.29 65.57 10.77
N PRO A 33 5.87 66.11 11.92
CA PRO A 33 5.57 65.33 13.11
C PRO A 33 4.44 64.29 12.91
N ASP A 34 3.48 64.58 12.02
CA ASP A 34 2.40 63.65 11.65
C ASP A 34 2.92 62.39 10.91
N ASN A 35 3.91 62.57 10.03
CA ASN A 35 4.52 61.47 9.29
C ASN A 35 5.42 60.61 10.20
N GLU A 36 6.13 61.23 11.16
CA GLU A 36 6.88 60.49 12.17
C GLU A 36 5.96 59.66 13.07
N GLN A 37 4.82 60.23 13.50
CA GLN A 37 3.84 59.50 14.30
C GLN A 37 3.21 58.33 13.52
N ALA A 38 2.84 58.54 12.26
CA ALA A 38 2.32 57.49 11.39
C ALA A 38 3.33 56.34 11.18
N GLN A 39 4.61 56.66 11.00
CA GLN A 39 5.66 55.67 10.83
C GLN A 39 5.93 54.89 12.11
N ARG A 40 5.91 55.54 13.28
CA ARG A 40 6.00 54.86 14.59
C ARG A 40 4.81 53.93 14.84
N LEU A 41 3.59 54.33 14.45
CA LEU A 41 2.39 53.49 14.56
C LEU A 41 2.42 52.27 13.61
N ALA A 42 2.92 52.46 12.38
CA ALA A 42 3.13 51.37 11.42
C ALA A 42 4.16 50.35 11.92
N ASN A 43 5.28 50.82 12.47
CA ASN A 43 6.32 49.97 13.05
C ASN A 43 5.78 49.19 14.27
N ARG A 44 4.99 49.83 15.14
CA ARG A 44 4.31 49.16 16.27
C ARG A 44 3.36 48.06 15.79
N THR A 45 2.58 48.32 14.74
CA THR A 45 1.63 47.35 14.17
C THR A 45 2.35 46.14 13.59
N LYS A 46 3.48 46.36 12.89
CA LYS A 46 4.35 45.30 12.34
C LYS A 46 4.95 44.44 13.47
N TRP A 47 5.46 45.06 14.54
CA TRP A 47 6.03 44.36 15.69
C TRP A 47 5.00 43.51 16.44
N LEU A 48 3.81 44.07 16.71
CA LEU A 48 2.71 43.35 17.37
C LEU A 48 2.25 42.15 16.52
N LYS A 49 2.17 42.32 15.20
CA LYS A 49 1.83 41.21 14.30
C LYS A 49 2.88 40.10 14.34
N GLN A 50 4.16 40.42 14.30
CA GLN A 50 5.23 39.41 14.45
C GLN A 50 5.21 38.72 15.81
N ARG A 51 4.88 39.44 16.90
CA ARG A 51 4.77 38.86 18.24
C ARG A 51 3.56 37.91 18.36
N VAL A 52 2.43 38.27 17.75
CA VAL A 52 1.24 37.42 17.65
C VAL A 52 1.51 36.18 16.79
N ASP A 53 2.17 36.33 15.65
CA ASP A 53 2.55 35.21 14.78
C ASP A 53 3.55 34.24 15.48
N ASN A 54 4.45 34.78 16.32
CA ASN A 54 5.39 34.01 17.14
C ASN A 54 4.74 33.35 18.38
N LEU A 55 3.63 33.89 18.89
CA LEU A 55 2.83 33.27 19.96
C LEU A 55 1.87 32.20 19.41
N LEU A 56 1.39 32.37 18.17
CA LEU A 56 0.55 31.39 17.45
C LEU A 56 1.32 30.17 16.94
N THR A 57 2.65 30.25 16.87
CA THR A 57 3.54 29.11 16.56
C THR A 57 3.94 28.31 17.80
N ALA A 58 3.63 28.80 19.01
CA ALA A 58 3.89 28.12 20.28
C ALA A 58 2.64 27.50 20.94
N GLN A 59 1.47 27.58 20.30
CA GLN A 59 0.27 26.85 20.73
C GLN A 59 0.04 25.63 19.84
N VAL A 60 -0.19 24.47 20.47
CA VAL A 60 -0.58 23.23 19.80
C VAL A 60 -1.85 23.49 18.98
N ARG A 61 -1.72 23.60 17.65
CA ARG A 61 -2.83 23.94 16.73
C ARG A 61 -3.74 22.74 16.48
N SER A 62 -3.23 21.53 16.70
CA SER A 62 -3.95 20.28 16.62
C SER A 62 -3.23 19.21 17.43
N VAL A 63 -3.99 18.27 17.98
CA VAL A 63 -3.47 17.00 18.49
C VAL A 63 -4.04 15.92 17.56
N ASN A 64 -3.15 15.19 16.88
CA ASN A 64 -3.53 14.16 15.91
C ASN A 64 -4.50 14.67 14.81
N GLY A 65 -4.23 15.84 14.23
CA GLY A 65 -5.00 16.40 13.11
C GLY A 65 -6.35 17.04 13.45
N LYS A 66 -6.80 16.98 14.71
CA LYS A 66 -8.07 17.58 15.17
C LYS A 66 -7.81 18.94 15.84
N SER A 67 -8.65 19.93 15.57
CA SER A 67 -8.60 21.28 16.13
C SER A 67 -9.89 21.62 16.90
N GLY A 68 -9.78 22.39 17.99
CA GLY A 68 -10.91 22.74 18.88
C GLY A 68 -10.88 21.99 20.24
N THR A 69 -12.04 21.78 20.87
CA THR A 69 -12.14 20.92 22.08
C THR A 69 -11.94 19.45 21.67
N VAL A 70 -10.72 18.94 21.86
CA VAL A 70 -10.34 17.58 21.46
C VAL A 70 -10.64 16.61 22.60
N THR A 71 -11.59 15.69 22.39
CA THR A 71 -11.75 14.49 23.23
C THR A 71 -10.92 13.38 22.61
N LEU A 72 -9.88 12.92 23.31
CA LEU A 72 -8.98 11.87 22.83
C LEU A 72 -9.60 10.50 23.07
N THR A 73 -9.61 9.67 22.05
CA THR A 73 -9.93 8.24 22.14
C THR A 73 -8.64 7.42 22.30
N VAL A 74 -8.76 6.17 22.74
CA VAL A 74 -7.64 5.20 22.84
C VAL A 74 -6.78 5.14 21.57
N ASN A 75 -7.42 5.23 20.39
CA ASN A 75 -6.77 5.26 19.09
C ASN A 75 -5.95 6.54 18.83
N ASP A 76 -6.29 7.67 19.48
CA ASP A 76 -5.60 8.94 19.27
C ASP A 76 -4.28 9.05 20.04
N ILE A 77 -4.06 8.18 21.05
CA ILE A 77 -2.85 8.20 21.92
C ILE A 77 -2.04 6.90 21.84
N GLY A 78 -2.40 5.98 20.95
CA GLY A 78 -1.78 4.66 20.89
C GLY A 78 -2.02 3.80 22.14
N ALA A 79 -3.09 4.11 22.89
CA ALA A 79 -3.52 3.27 24.00
C ALA A 79 -4.35 2.11 23.46
N ASP A 80 -4.18 0.94 24.07
CA ASP A 80 -4.94 -0.26 23.73
C ASP A 80 -6.45 0.01 23.81
N PRO A 81 -7.24 -0.29 22.76
CA PRO A 81 -8.69 -0.24 22.85
C PRO A 81 -9.14 -1.22 23.92
N ALA A 82 -9.75 -0.69 24.98
CA ALA A 82 -10.09 -1.40 26.22
C ALA A 82 -10.35 -2.91 26.02
N GLY A 83 -9.37 -3.72 26.40
CA GLY A 83 -9.47 -5.19 26.44
C GLY A 83 -8.84 -5.94 25.26
N THR A 84 -8.13 -5.29 24.32
CA THR A 84 -7.46 -6.02 23.23
C THR A 84 -6.21 -6.73 23.75
N ALA A 85 -5.43 -6.08 24.62
CA ALA A 85 -4.34 -6.72 25.35
C ALA A 85 -4.85 -7.84 26.28
N ASP A 86 -6.01 -7.66 26.90
CA ASP A 86 -6.65 -8.66 27.79
C ASP A 86 -7.17 -9.87 26.99
N SER A 87 -7.69 -9.63 25.78
CA SER A 87 -8.12 -10.67 24.84
C SER A 87 -6.93 -11.41 24.20
N LEU A 88 -5.83 -10.71 23.90
CA LEU A 88 -4.60 -11.32 23.40
C LEU A 88 -3.89 -12.10 24.51
N LEU A 89 -3.91 -11.61 25.75
CA LEU A 89 -3.42 -12.35 26.93
C LEU A 89 -4.28 -13.58 27.18
N THR A 90 -5.61 -13.45 27.15
CA THR A 90 -6.53 -14.60 27.27
C THR A 90 -6.34 -15.60 26.13
N ALA A 91 -6.12 -15.15 24.90
CA ALA A 91 -5.83 -16.04 23.77
C ALA A 91 -4.48 -16.74 23.93
N HIS A 92 -3.47 -16.03 24.39
CA HIS A 92 -2.13 -16.56 24.69
C HIS A 92 -2.14 -17.58 25.85
N GLU A 93 -2.90 -17.31 26.92
CA GLU A 93 -3.08 -18.21 28.07
C GLU A 93 -3.90 -19.46 27.72
N ASN A 94 -4.76 -19.39 26.71
CA ASN A 94 -5.57 -20.52 26.24
C ASN A 94 -4.92 -21.33 25.11
N ASP A 95 -3.81 -20.86 24.54
CA ASP A 95 -3.06 -21.58 23.52
C ASP A 95 -2.10 -22.59 24.18
N ALA A 96 -2.03 -23.82 23.65
CA ALA A 96 -1.28 -24.90 24.29
C ALA A 96 0.24 -24.61 24.38
N ASP A 97 0.78 -23.87 23.40
CA ASP A 97 2.04 -23.11 23.48
C ASP A 97 2.10 -22.06 22.35
N PRO A 98 1.90 -20.78 22.65
CA PRO A 98 1.93 -19.69 21.67
C PRO A 98 3.37 -19.25 21.28
N HIS A 99 4.41 -19.93 21.76
CA HIS A 99 5.81 -19.60 21.45
C HIS A 99 6.56 -20.72 20.70
N PRO A 100 6.11 -21.12 19.50
CA PRO A 100 6.76 -22.19 18.72
C PRO A 100 8.22 -21.89 18.34
N GLN A 101 8.65 -20.62 18.39
CA GLN A 101 10.04 -20.22 18.12
C GLN A 101 11.06 -20.67 19.17
N TYR A 102 10.63 -21.06 20.38
CA TYR A 102 11.53 -21.61 21.40
C TYR A 102 11.63 -23.13 21.35
N PHE A 103 10.86 -23.78 20.47
CA PHE A 103 10.86 -25.23 20.29
C PHE A 103 11.64 -25.61 19.01
N ASN A 104 12.95 -25.36 19.02
CA ASN A 104 13.86 -26.12 18.16
C ASN A 104 14.52 -27.21 19.01
N GLU A 105 14.56 -28.43 18.47
CA GLU A 105 15.05 -29.65 19.15
C GLU A 105 16.46 -29.47 19.75
N ALA A 106 17.23 -28.47 19.29
CA ALA A 106 18.58 -28.19 19.76
C ALA A 106 18.68 -27.51 21.15
N ARG A 107 17.63 -26.84 21.67
CA ARG A 107 17.69 -26.18 23.00
C ARG A 107 16.96 -26.93 24.12
N GLY A 108 16.15 -27.95 23.81
CA GLY A 108 15.30 -28.69 24.77
C GLY A 108 16.00 -29.78 25.59
N ASP A 109 17.16 -30.27 25.13
CA ASP A 109 17.77 -31.53 25.61
C ASP A 109 18.35 -31.52 27.04
N VAL A 110 18.27 -30.41 27.77
CA VAL A 110 18.78 -30.36 29.18
C VAL A 110 17.65 -30.38 30.21
N ARG A 111 16.37 -30.25 29.82
CA ARG A 111 15.23 -30.27 30.76
C ARG A 111 14.04 -31.16 30.35
N TYR A 112 14.06 -31.77 29.17
CA TYR A 112 12.99 -32.64 28.68
C TYR A 112 13.49 -34.07 28.43
N VAL A 113 12.62 -35.05 28.65
CA VAL A 113 12.91 -36.49 28.49
C VAL A 113 13.20 -36.79 27.02
N GLU A 114 14.35 -37.38 26.73
CA GLU A 114 14.79 -37.70 25.36
C GLU A 114 13.74 -38.61 24.68
N VAL A 115 13.17 -38.17 23.55
CA VAL A 115 12.12 -38.92 22.83
C VAL A 115 12.66 -40.25 22.29
N SER A 116 13.96 -40.32 22.01
CA SER A 116 14.68 -41.54 21.64
C SER A 116 14.59 -42.65 22.69
N LEU A 117 14.32 -42.31 23.96
CA LEU A 117 14.18 -43.25 25.07
C LEU A 117 12.74 -43.72 25.28
N ALA A 118 11.77 -43.26 24.49
CA ALA A 118 10.39 -43.71 24.58
C ALA A 118 10.28 -45.21 24.27
N ASN A 119 9.61 -45.96 25.16
CA ASN A 119 9.30 -47.39 25.00
C ASN A 119 10.54 -48.31 24.88
N THR A 120 11.70 -47.88 25.40
CA THR A 120 12.93 -48.68 25.48
C THR A 120 13.28 -49.04 26.93
N ALA A 121 14.16 -50.02 27.13
CA ALA A 121 14.59 -50.44 28.47
C ALA A 121 15.35 -49.30 29.19
N ASN A 122 14.99 -49.04 30.45
CA ASN A 122 15.46 -47.88 31.25
C ASN A 122 15.06 -46.50 30.71
N GLY A 123 14.12 -46.45 29.76
CA GLY A 123 13.50 -45.24 29.27
C GLY A 123 12.16 -44.93 29.95
N TRP A 124 11.25 -44.31 29.21
CA TRP A 124 9.91 -43.94 29.68
C TRP A 124 8.81 -44.51 28.76
N LEU A 125 7.63 -44.79 29.31
CA LEU A 125 6.52 -45.40 28.56
C LEU A 125 5.63 -44.31 27.96
N GLN A 126 5.56 -44.25 26.63
CA GLN A 126 4.76 -43.26 25.91
C GLN A 126 3.35 -43.79 25.66
N LEU A 127 2.32 -42.99 25.96
CA LEU A 127 0.93 -43.29 25.62
C LEU A 127 0.67 -43.04 24.13
N ASP A 128 -0.25 -43.78 23.53
CA ASP A 128 -0.72 -43.54 22.17
C ASP A 128 -1.55 -42.24 22.08
N ALA A 129 -1.91 -41.83 20.86
CA ALA A 129 -2.70 -40.62 20.59
C ALA A 129 -4.08 -40.59 21.28
N SER A 130 -4.52 -41.72 21.85
CA SER A 130 -5.77 -41.86 22.61
C SER A 130 -5.56 -41.87 24.13
N GLY A 131 -4.33 -41.66 24.59
CA GLY A 131 -3.96 -41.68 26.01
C GLY A 131 -3.88 -43.09 26.62
N LYS A 132 -3.67 -44.14 25.80
CA LYS A 132 -3.56 -45.53 26.27
C LYS A 132 -2.13 -46.07 26.10
N ILE A 133 -1.78 -47.11 26.87
CA ILE A 133 -0.51 -47.80 26.65
C ILE A 133 -0.55 -48.48 25.27
N PRO A 134 0.44 -48.25 24.37
CA PRO A 134 0.46 -48.87 23.06
C PRO A 134 0.36 -50.39 23.16
N ALA A 135 -0.52 -51.00 22.38
CA ALA A 135 -0.78 -52.45 22.46
C ALA A 135 0.50 -53.31 22.27
N ALA A 136 1.49 -52.81 21.52
CA ALA A 136 2.79 -53.46 21.34
C ALA A 136 3.64 -53.54 22.63
N GLN A 137 3.37 -52.69 23.62
CA GLN A 137 4.04 -52.65 24.92
C GLN A 137 3.32 -53.47 26.00
N LEU A 138 2.08 -53.91 25.76
CA LEU A 138 1.45 -54.94 26.58
C LEU A 138 1.99 -56.31 26.17
N SER A 139 2.87 -56.88 27.02
CA SER A 139 3.17 -58.31 26.94
C SER A 139 1.89 -59.08 27.24
N THR A 140 1.28 -59.66 26.21
CA THR A 140 0.08 -60.48 26.36
C THR A 140 0.42 -61.69 27.22
N ILE A 141 -0.32 -61.90 28.32
CA ILE A 141 -0.29 -63.17 29.03
C ILE A 141 -0.84 -64.19 28.03
N ALA A 142 0.03 -64.92 27.35
CA ALA A 142 -0.36 -65.96 26.41
C ALA A 142 -1.19 -66.97 27.19
N SER A 143 -2.50 -67.05 26.95
CA SER A 143 -3.36 -68.05 27.58
C SER A 143 -3.38 -69.30 26.72
N ARG A 144 -3.33 -70.47 27.36
CA ARG A 144 -3.45 -71.78 26.71
C ARG A 144 -4.92 -72.18 26.73
N TYR A 145 -5.55 -72.33 25.57
CA TYR A 145 -6.88 -72.92 25.45
C TYR A 145 -6.78 -74.40 25.08
N VAL A 146 -7.52 -75.26 25.79
CA VAL A 146 -7.60 -76.71 25.52
C VAL A 146 -9.02 -77.21 25.69
N VAL A 147 -9.43 -78.17 24.86
CA VAL A 147 -10.73 -78.84 24.97
C VAL A 147 -10.47 -80.27 25.41
N VAL A 148 -11.19 -80.73 26.43
CA VAL A 148 -11.10 -82.09 26.97
C VAL A 148 -12.47 -82.72 27.05
N ALA A 149 -12.53 -84.05 26.95
CA ALA A 149 -13.79 -84.77 26.93
C ALA A 149 -14.52 -84.72 28.29
N ASP A 150 -13.77 -84.85 29.39
CA ASP A 150 -14.32 -85.01 30.73
C ASP A 150 -13.38 -84.47 31.83
N GLN A 151 -13.82 -84.54 33.08
CA GLN A 151 -13.04 -84.08 34.24
C GLN A 151 -11.72 -84.86 34.41
N ALA A 152 -11.67 -86.16 34.11
CA ALA A 152 -10.45 -86.94 34.27
C ALA A 152 -9.36 -86.47 33.30
N ALA A 153 -9.75 -86.17 32.05
CA ALA A 153 -8.87 -85.58 31.05
C ALA A 153 -8.42 -84.16 31.44
N ARG A 154 -9.28 -83.35 32.08
CA ARG A 154 -8.90 -82.03 32.61
C ARG A 154 -7.81 -82.13 33.68
N LEU A 155 -7.98 -83.01 34.67
CA LEU A 155 -7.03 -83.14 35.78
C LEU A 155 -5.70 -83.79 35.34
N ALA A 156 -5.67 -84.47 34.20
CA ALA A 156 -4.47 -85.08 33.62
C ALA A 156 -3.64 -84.14 32.73
N LEU A 157 -4.06 -82.87 32.54
CA LEU A 157 -3.30 -81.91 31.74
C LEU A 157 -1.90 -81.67 32.34
N ALA A 158 -0.90 -81.39 31.50
CA ALA A 158 0.42 -80.97 31.98
C ALA A 158 0.39 -79.51 32.48
N SER A 159 1.11 -79.22 33.57
CA SER A 159 1.26 -77.87 34.13
C SER A 159 1.85 -76.91 33.09
N SER A 160 1.37 -75.67 33.10
CA SER A 160 1.77 -74.62 32.15
C SER A 160 2.13 -73.36 32.92
N ALA A 161 3.19 -72.65 32.51
CA ALA A 161 3.54 -71.34 33.08
C ALA A 161 2.50 -70.25 32.73
N ASN A 162 1.64 -70.53 31.77
CA ASN A 162 0.58 -69.67 31.25
C ASN A 162 -0.79 -70.04 31.81
N LEU A 163 -1.69 -69.06 31.95
CA LEU A 163 -3.11 -69.27 32.28
C LEU A 163 -3.70 -70.31 31.34
N THR A 164 -4.31 -71.37 31.89
CA THR A 164 -4.95 -72.42 31.12
C THR A 164 -6.47 -72.30 31.20
N ILE A 165 -7.11 -72.21 30.04
CA ILE A 165 -8.56 -72.24 29.86
C ILE A 165 -8.92 -73.60 29.27
N CYS A 166 -9.64 -74.41 30.02
CA CYS A 166 -10.04 -75.76 29.62
C CYS A 166 -11.55 -75.86 29.41
N ALA A 167 -12.00 -76.13 28.19
CA ALA A 167 -13.39 -76.47 27.92
C ALA A 167 -13.62 -77.96 28.19
N GLN A 168 -14.46 -78.28 29.18
CA GLN A 168 -14.89 -79.63 29.48
C GLN A 168 -16.19 -79.92 28.72
N ALA A 169 -16.12 -80.78 27.72
CA ALA A 169 -17.18 -80.94 26.73
C ALA A 169 -18.43 -81.66 27.27
N ASP A 170 -18.27 -82.67 28.13
CA ASP A 170 -19.36 -83.45 28.72
C ASP A 170 -20.40 -82.62 29.49
N ILE A 171 -19.99 -81.49 30.05
CA ILE A 171 -20.85 -80.56 30.80
C ILE A 171 -20.90 -79.15 30.21
N ASP A 172 -20.41 -78.97 28.98
CA ASP A 172 -20.37 -77.69 28.26
C ASP A 172 -19.89 -76.53 29.14
N THR A 173 -18.79 -76.71 29.89
CA THR A 173 -18.34 -75.73 30.89
C THR A 173 -16.85 -75.42 30.73
N LEU A 174 -16.48 -74.13 30.83
CA LEU A 174 -15.09 -73.70 30.88
C LEU A 174 -14.53 -73.81 32.31
N PHE A 175 -13.25 -74.16 32.43
CA PHE A 175 -12.48 -74.14 33.68
C PHE A 175 -11.19 -73.35 33.49
N TYR A 176 -10.80 -72.59 34.52
CA TYR A 176 -9.60 -71.74 34.50
C TYR A 176 -8.59 -72.21 35.54
N LEU A 177 -7.31 -72.25 35.17
CA LEU A 177 -6.18 -72.59 36.04
C LEU A 177 -5.08 -71.55 35.85
N ASN A 178 -4.63 -70.90 36.92
CA ASN A 178 -3.55 -69.92 36.84
C ASN A 178 -2.24 -70.57 36.38
N GLY A 179 -1.38 -69.78 35.72
CA GLY A 179 -0.07 -70.24 35.29
C GLY A 179 0.79 -70.67 36.48
N GLY A 180 1.35 -71.88 36.40
CA GLY A 180 2.19 -72.49 37.44
C GLY A 180 1.44 -73.42 38.41
N ASP A 181 0.11 -73.35 38.49
CA ASP A 181 -0.66 -74.20 39.40
C ASP A 181 -0.76 -75.65 38.89
N ASN A 182 -0.85 -76.62 39.83
CA ASN A 182 -0.90 -78.04 39.49
C ASN A 182 -2.33 -78.44 39.02
N PRO A 183 -2.52 -78.87 37.75
CA PRO A 183 -3.82 -79.25 37.20
C PRO A 183 -4.41 -80.53 37.80
N ALA A 184 -3.61 -81.38 38.44
CA ALA A 184 -4.10 -82.62 39.07
C ALA A 184 -4.93 -82.36 40.34
N VAL A 185 -4.87 -81.16 40.91
CA VAL A 185 -5.63 -80.78 42.10
C VAL A 185 -6.92 -80.10 41.68
N ALA A 186 -8.07 -80.76 41.89
CA ALA A 186 -9.36 -80.24 41.45
C ALA A 186 -9.71 -78.85 42.02
N ALA A 187 -9.28 -78.55 43.25
CA ALA A 187 -9.53 -77.26 43.91
C ALA A 187 -8.77 -76.08 43.29
N ASN A 188 -7.72 -76.33 42.49
CA ASN A 188 -6.99 -75.29 41.79
C ASN A 188 -7.76 -74.77 40.55
N TRP A 189 -8.78 -75.51 40.11
CA TRP A 189 -9.59 -75.12 38.97
C TRP A 189 -10.75 -74.24 39.40
N VAL A 190 -10.89 -73.09 38.75
CA VAL A 190 -12.05 -72.21 38.88
C VAL A 190 -13.05 -72.55 37.77
N GLN A 191 -14.28 -72.91 38.15
CA GLN A 191 -15.35 -73.19 37.20
C GLN A 191 -15.89 -71.90 36.59
N GLY A 192 -16.05 -71.89 35.27
CA GLY A 192 -16.52 -70.78 34.44
C GLY A 192 -17.92 -70.97 33.87
N GLN A 193 -18.24 -70.16 32.86
CA GLN A 193 -19.53 -70.18 32.18
C GLN A 193 -19.62 -71.31 31.13
N SER A 194 -20.80 -71.45 30.51
CA SER A 194 -21.02 -72.39 29.41
C SER A 194 -20.07 -72.10 28.25
N ALA A 195 -19.56 -73.15 27.60
CA ALA A 195 -18.56 -73.02 26.53
C ALA A 195 -19.16 -72.55 25.19
N THR A 196 -20.49 -72.37 25.11
CA THR A 196 -21.20 -71.99 23.87
C THR A 196 -22.04 -70.73 24.08
N VAL A 197 -21.78 -69.64 23.33
CA VAL A 197 -22.54 -68.36 23.43
C VAL A 197 -23.19 -68.02 22.09
N SER A 198 -24.52 -67.87 22.04
CA SER A 198 -25.29 -67.47 20.84
C SER A 198 -25.88 -66.06 21.03
N GLY A 199 -25.45 -65.10 20.22
CA GLY A 199 -25.99 -63.74 20.16
C GLY A 199 -26.17 -63.28 18.71
N VAL A 200 -27.26 -62.57 18.41
CA VAL A 200 -27.70 -62.19 17.05
C VAL A 200 -26.66 -61.29 16.36
N SER A 201 -26.26 -61.65 15.14
CA SER A 201 -25.19 -60.96 14.39
C SER A 201 -25.67 -59.86 13.43
N SER A 202 -26.97 -59.80 13.11
CA SER A 202 -27.52 -58.87 12.11
C SER A 202 -29.02 -58.58 12.33
N VAL A 203 -29.50 -57.46 11.79
CA VAL A 203 -30.94 -57.09 11.75
C VAL A 203 -31.34 -56.87 10.30
N PHE A 204 -32.37 -57.58 9.83
CA PHE A 204 -32.75 -57.67 8.41
C PHE A 204 -31.58 -58.04 7.48
N GLY A 205 -30.67 -58.91 7.95
CA GLY A 205 -29.49 -59.36 7.22
C GLY A 205 -28.36 -58.33 7.09
N ARG A 206 -28.49 -57.16 7.73
CA ARG A 206 -27.51 -56.06 7.68
C ARG A 206 -26.84 -55.85 9.03
N THR A 207 -25.57 -55.42 9.00
CA THR A 207 -24.73 -55.17 10.18
C THR A 207 -24.23 -53.73 10.19
N GLY A 208 -24.03 -53.13 11.38
CA GLY A 208 -23.64 -51.73 11.53
C GLY A 208 -24.84 -50.79 11.75
N ALA A 209 -24.75 -49.54 11.30
CA ALA A 209 -25.85 -48.59 11.36
C ALA A 209 -26.91 -48.92 10.29
N VAL A 210 -28.09 -49.40 10.70
CA VAL A 210 -29.16 -49.83 9.80
C VAL A 210 -30.26 -48.77 9.72
N THR A 211 -30.51 -48.22 8.53
CA THR A 211 -31.68 -47.41 8.20
C THR A 211 -32.74 -48.24 7.49
N ALA A 212 -34.02 -47.96 7.77
CA ALA A 212 -35.14 -48.69 7.16
C ALA A 212 -35.18 -48.47 5.64
N GLN A 213 -35.36 -49.56 4.89
CA GLN A 213 -35.48 -49.61 3.44
C GLN A 213 -36.87 -50.14 3.03
N ALA A 214 -37.26 -49.90 1.78
CA ALA A 214 -38.51 -50.42 1.24
C ALA A 214 -38.52 -51.96 1.31
N GLY A 215 -39.52 -52.52 2.00
CA GLY A 215 -39.65 -53.96 2.22
C GLY A 215 -39.22 -54.45 3.61
N ASP A 216 -38.62 -53.60 4.46
CA ASP A 216 -38.28 -53.99 5.84
C ASP A 216 -39.52 -54.22 6.73
N TYR A 217 -40.65 -53.58 6.39
CA TYR A 217 -41.93 -53.72 7.09
C TYR A 217 -43.10 -53.76 6.10
N SER A 218 -44.17 -54.51 6.43
CA SER A 218 -45.48 -54.45 5.77
C SER A 218 -46.47 -53.61 6.58
N ALA A 219 -47.61 -53.26 5.97
CA ALA A 219 -48.66 -52.49 6.64
C ALA A 219 -49.20 -53.19 7.91
N ASP A 220 -49.19 -54.53 7.94
CA ASP A 220 -49.61 -55.32 9.11
C ASP A 220 -48.66 -55.18 10.31
N GLN A 221 -47.44 -54.68 10.08
CA GLN A 221 -46.40 -54.48 11.10
C GLN A 221 -46.39 -53.04 11.65
N ILE A 222 -47.33 -52.19 11.22
CA ILE A 222 -47.44 -50.79 11.62
C ILE A 222 -48.82 -50.55 12.22
N ASN A 223 -48.90 -50.01 13.44
CA ASN A 223 -50.19 -49.67 14.06
C ASN A 223 -50.78 -48.35 13.49
N GLU A 224 -52.08 -48.34 13.18
CA GLU A 224 -52.81 -47.12 12.81
C GLU A 224 -52.96 -46.14 13.98
N THR A 225 -53.03 -44.84 13.68
CA THR A 225 -53.39 -43.78 14.64
C THR A 225 -54.69 -43.08 14.22
N ALA A 226 -55.22 -42.22 15.09
CA ALA A 226 -56.43 -41.45 14.80
C ALA A 226 -56.28 -40.56 13.55
N GLU A 227 -55.08 -40.04 13.28
CA GLU A 227 -54.80 -39.20 12.09
C GLU A 227 -54.18 -39.97 10.91
N ARG A 228 -53.81 -41.24 11.07
CA ARG A 228 -53.17 -42.06 10.01
C ARG A 228 -53.72 -43.48 10.00
N LYS A 229 -54.68 -43.72 9.11
CA LYS A 229 -55.31 -45.02 8.87
C LYS A 229 -54.97 -45.56 7.49
N PHE A 230 -54.79 -46.87 7.39
CA PHE A 230 -54.72 -47.58 6.13
C PHE A 230 -56.14 -47.70 5.55
N VAL A 231 -56.25 -47.59 4.24
CA VAL A 231 -57.51 -47.76 3.52
C VAL A 231 -57.39 -49.03 2.71
N THR A 232 -58.35 -49.94 2.87
CA THR A 232 -58.33 -51.19 2.10
C THR A 232 -58.58 -50.90 0.62
N PRO A 233 -58.07 -51.75 -0.30
CA PRO A 233 -58.40 -51.64 -1.73
C PRO A 233 -59.90 -51.63 -1.99
N ALA A 234 -60.70 -52.37 -1.20
CA ALA A 234 -62.15 -52.40 -1.31
C ALA A 234 -62.81 -51.06 -0.92
N GLU A 235 -62.37 -50.42 0.16
CA GLU A 235 -62.85 -49.08 0.55
C GLU A 235 -62.46 -48.03 -0.48
N LYS A 236 -61.24 -48.11 -1.01
CA LYS A 236 -60.77 -47.23 -2.08
C LYS A 236 -61.60 -47.40 -3.35
N SER A 237 -61.90 -48.64 -3.75
CA SER A 237 -62.79 -48.93 -4.88
C SER A 237 -64.21 -48.42 -4.63
N ALA A 238 -64.75 -48.56 -3.42
CA ALA A 238 -66.08 -48.07 -3.07
C ALA A 238 -66.15 -46.53 -3.12
N TRP A 239 -65.11 -45.82 -2.69
CA TRP A 239 -65.05 -44.36 -2.79
C TRP A 239 -64.92 -43.89 -4.24
N SER A 240 -64.08 -44.54 -5.04
CA SER A 240 -63.96 -44.23 -6.47
C SER A 240 -65.27 -44.46 -7.22
N ALA A 241 -66.05 -45.48 -6.86
CA ALA A 241 -67.34 -45.77 -7.50
C ALA A 241 -68.47 -44.77 -7.16
N LYS A 242 -68.32 -43.92 -6.14
CA LYS A 242 -69.35 -42.92 -5.78
C LYS A 242 -69.56 -41.89 -6.90
N GLN A 243 -68.53 -41.59 -7.69
CA GLN A 243 -68.66 -40.69 -8.83
C GLN A 243 -69.59 -41.27 -9.91
N ASP A 244 -69.57 -42.58 -10.15
CA ASP A 244 -70.39 -43.26 -11.15
C ASP A 244 -71.89 -43.28 -10.78
N THR A 245 -72.21 -43.06 -9.50
CA THR A 245 -73.61 -42.97 -9.05
C THR A 245 -74.26 -41.61 -9.30
N LEU A 246 -73.47 -40.58 -9.65
CA LEU A 246 -73.97 -39.24 -9.96
C LEU A 246 -74.48 -39.19 -11.40
N MET A 247 -75.78 -38.94 -11.59
CA MET A 247 -76.43 -38.86 -12.90
C MET A 247 -77.18 -37.54 -13.05
N SER A 248 -76.69 -36.66 -13.92
CA SER A 248 -77.33 -35.37 -14.19
C SER A 248 -78.71 -35.51 -14.81
N GLY A 249 -79.66 -34.72 -14.32
CA GLY A 249 -81.08 -34.81 -14.68
C GLY A 249 -81.86 -35.86 -13.89
N SER A 250 -81.20 -36.74 -13.12
CA SER A 250 -81.85 -37.73 -12.25
C SER A 250 -81.68 -37.41 -10.76
N ASN A 251 -80.46 -37.56 -10.22
CA ASN A 251 -80.17 -37.31 -8.80
C ASN A 251 -79.35 -36.04 -8.53
N ILE A 252 -78.84 -35.39 -9.59
CA ILE A 252 -78.34 -34.01 -9.56
C ILE A 252 -78.99 -33.22 -10.70
N ARG A 253 -79.22 -31.91 -10.52
CA ARG A 253 -79.84 -31.07 -11.56
C ARG A 253 -78.94 -30.96 -12.81
N SER A 254 -79.52 -30.67 -13.97
CA SER A 254 -78.80 -30.34 -15.21
C SER A 254 -78.83 -28.83 -15.49
N LEU A 255 -77.87 -28.30 -16.25
CA LEU A 255 -77.88 -26.91 -16.73
C LEU A 255 -78.25 -26.90 -18.22
N PHE A 256 -79.40 -26.30 -18.58
CA PHE A 256 -79.92 -26.30 -19.97
C PHE A 256 -80.00 -27.68 -20.64
N GLY A 257 -80.27 -28.73 -19.84
CA GLY A 257 -80.30 -30.13 -20.30
C GLY A 257 -78.92 -30.79 -20.47
N LEU A 258 -77.83 -30.08 -20.17
CA LEU A 258 -76.47 -30.61 -20.22
C LEU A 258 -76.09 -31.30 -18.90
N SER A 259 -75.30 -32.37 -19.03
CA SER A 259 -74.77 -33.12 -17.89
C SER A 259 -73.73 -32.31 -17.12
N LEU A 260 -73.83 -32.31 -15.79
CA LEU A 260 -72.86 -31.76 -14.83
C LEU A 260 -71.85 -32.82 -14.33
N THR A 261 -71.88 -34.03 -14.89
CA THR A 261 -70.95 -35.12 -14.53
C THR A 261 -69.93 -35.36 -15.64
N GLY A 262 -68.70 -35.69 -15.24
CA GLY A 262 -67.56 -35.91 -16.15
C GLY A 262 -66.51 -34.79 -16.08
N SER A 263 -65.35 -35.03 -16.71
CA SER A 263 -64.28 -34.03 -16.82
C SER A 263 -64.50 -33.16 -18.06
N GLY A 264 -64.50 -31.84 -17.90
CA GLY A 264 -64.62 -30.88 -19.00
C GLY A 264 -65.44 -29.66 -18.62
N ASN A 265 -65.36 -28.61 -19.43
CA ASN A 265 -66.18 -27.42 -19.24
C ASN A 265 -67.60 -27.64 -19.74
N LEU A 266 -68.58 -27.06 -19.04
CA LEU A 266 -69.93 -26.90 -19.57
C LEU A 266 -69.90 -25.84 -20.66
N ALA A 267 -70.19 -26.24 -21.90
CA ALA A 267 -70.22 -25.35 -23.06
C ALA A 267 -71.65 -25.23 -23.62
N PRO A 268 -72.55 -24.48 -22.95
CA PRO A 268 -73.88 -24.24 -23.50
C PRO A 268 -73.78 -23.48 -24.82
N THR A 269 -74.57 -23.90 -25.80
CA THR A 269 -74.65 -23.19 -27.08
C THR A 269 -75.30 -21.81 -26.87
N PRO A 270 -74.98 -20.81 -27.70
CA PRO A 270 -75.67 -19.53 -27.67
C PRO A 270 -77.19 -19.69 -27.68
N ALA A 271 -77.72 -20.60 -28.49
CA ALA A 271 -79.16 -20.87 -28.56
C ALA A 271 -79.75 -21.37 -27.23
N GLN A 272 -79.00 -22.21 -26.49
CA GLN A 272 -79.39 -22.66 -25.14
C GLN A 272 -79.36 -21.53 -24.09
N MET A 273 -78.58 -20.47 -24.35
CA MET A 273 -78.51 -19.27 -23.51
C MET A 273 -79.41 -18.13 -24.00
N GLY A 274 -80.21 -18.34 -25.05
CA GLY A 274 -81.06 -17.30 -25.64
C GLY A 274 -80.32 -16.28 -26.54
N ALA A 275 -79.08 -16.57 -26.96
CA ALA A 275 -78.28 -15.75 -27.87
C ALA A 275 -78.12 -16.42 -29.26
N ALA A 276 -78.12 -15.67 -30.35
CA ALA A 276 -77.91 -16.24 -31.69
C ALA A 276 -76.45 -16.73 -31.89
N ALA A 277 -76.28 -17.85 -32.61
CA ALA A 277 -75.02 -18.61 -32.71
C ALA A 277 -73.90 -17.95 -33.54
N ALA A 278 -74.08 -16.73 -34.02
CA ALA A 278 -73.04 -15.96 -34.70
C ALA A 278 -73.06 -14.52 -34.15
N GLN A 279 -72.05 -14.23 -33.33
CA GLN A 279 -71.59 -12.90 -32.87
C GLN A 279 -72.67 -11.90 -32.41
N HIS A 280 -72.76 -11.68 -31.09
CA HIS A 280 -73.23 -10.39 -30.60
C HIS A 280 -72.01 -9.56 -30.18
N THR A 281 -71.42 -8.87 -31.15
CA THR A 281 -70.53 -7.73 -30.90
C THR A 281 -71.39 -6.48 -31.00
N HIS A 282 -71.41 -5.67 -29.95
CA HIS A 282 -71.84 -4.29 -30.09
C HIS A 282 -70.72 -3.53 -30.82
N ALA A 283 -70.99 -2.99 -32.00
CA ALA A 283 -70.21 -1.88 -32.50
C ALA A 283 -70.47 -0.67 -31.58
N VAL A 284 -69.52 0.28 -31.51
CA VAL A 284 -69.73 1.54 -30.75
C VAL A 284 -71.00 2.27 -31.19
N ALA A 285 -71.44 2.06 -32.44
CA ALA A 285 -72.69 2.59 -32.97
C ALA A 285 -73.97 1.95 -32.37
N ASP A 286 -73.87 0.74 -31.80
CA ASP A 286 -74.99 0.01 -31.21
C ASP A 286 -75.29 0.44 -29.77
N ILE A 287 -74.45 1.32 -29.21
CA ILE A 287 -74.60 1.91 -27.88
C ILE A 287 -74.51 3.42 -28.06
N SER A 288 -75.67 4.07 -28.19
CA SER A 288 -75.79 5.47 -28.63
C SER A 288 -75.01 6.50 -27.81
N ASP A 289 -74.66 6.17 -26.57
CA ASP A 289 -73.94 7.03 -25.64
C ASP A 289 -72.55 6.52 -25.26
N PHE A 290 -72.07 5.39 -25.80
CA PHE A 290 -70.83 4.75 -25.34
C PHE A 290 -69.61 5.68 -25.42
N THR A 291 -69.43 6.36 -26.56
CA THR A 291 -68.33 7.33 -26.74
C THR A 291 -68.45 8.51 -25.76
N GLN A 292 -69.67 9.00 -25.52
CA GLN A 292 -69.92 10.15 -24.65
C GLN A 292 -69.76 9.78 -23.17
N GLN A 293 -70.24 8.62 -22.73
CA GLN A 293 -70.09 8.11 -21.37
C GLN A 293 -68.64 7.72 -21.08
N THR A 294 -67.91 7.15 -22.05
CA THR A 294 -66.50 6.79 -21.86
C THR A 294 -65.63 8.06 -21.76
N GLN A 295 -65.91 9.09 -22.56
CA GLN A 295 -65.22 10.38 -22.45
C GLN A 295 -65.57 11.11 -21.16
N ALA A 296 -66.85 11.11 -20.75
CA ALA A 296 -67.29 11.71 -19.49
C ALA A 296 -66.70 10.98 -18.27
N LEU A 297 -66.61 9.66 -18.30
CA LEU A 297 -65.98 8.87 -17.24
C LEU A 297 -64.48 9.20 -17.13
N ILE A 298 -63.73 9.22 -18.22
CA ILE A 298 -62.28 9.53 -18.20
C ILE A 298 -62.02 10.94 -17.67
N VAL A 299 -62.86 11.92 -18.00
CA VAL A 299 -62.72 13.31 -17.52
C VAL A 299 -63.18 13.46 -16.06
N ASN A 300 -64.29 12.81 -15.66
CA ASN A 300 -64.84 12.95 -14.32
C ASN A 300 -64.16 12.06 -13.27
N SER A 301 -63.34 11.09 -13.69
CA SER A 301 -62.57 10.21 -12.79
C SER A 301 -61.19 10.74 -12.45
N LEU A 302 -60.76 11.85 -13.07
CA LEU A 302 -59.42 12.43 -12.91
C LEU A 302 -59.54 13.82 -12.27
N GLU A 303 -59.06 13.96 -11.05
CA GLU A 303 -58.91 15.25 -10.37
C GLU A 303 -57.45 15.70 -10.47
N ALA A 304 -57.22 16.92 -10.95
CA ALA A 304 -55.87 17.47 -11.08
C ALA A 304 -55.31 17.83 -9.70
N GLY A 305 -54.22 17.19 -9.28
CA GLY A 305 -53.46 17.59 -8.09
C GLY A 305 -52.56 18.81 -8.35
N PRO A 306 -52.03 19.46 -7.30
CA PRO A 306 -51.10 20.60 -7.44
C PRO A 306 -49.93 20.28 -8.39
N GLY A 307 -49.64 21.16 -9.34
CA GLY A 307 -48.56 20.98 -10.33
C GLY A 307 -48.91 20.09 -11.54
N VAL A 308 -50.15 19.58 -11.63
CA VAL A 308 -50.63 18.83 -12.79
C VAL A 308 -51.79 19.59 -13.44
N THR A 309 -51.75 19.78 -14.76
CA THR A 309 -52.87 20.34 -15.52
C THR A 309 -53.49 19.25 -16.39
N LEU A 310 -54.82 19.12 -16.32
CA LEU A 310 -55.62 18.28 -17.20
C LEU A 310 -56.27 19.16 -18.26
N GLY A 311 -55.97 18.90 -19.53
CA GLY A 311 -56.58 19.60 -20.67
C GLY A 311 -57.14 18.61 -21.68
N GLN A 312 -58.12 19.02 -22.48
CA GLN A 312 -58.63 18.20 -23.57
C GLN A 312 -58.28 18.86 -24.89
N SER A 313 -57.67 18.11 -25.82
CA SER A 313 -57.41 18.62 -27.16
C SER A 313 -58.73 18.69 -27.95
N PRO A 314 -59.21 19.88 -28.34
CA PRO A 314 -60.47 20.00 -29.09
C PRO A 314 -60.37 19.43 -30.51
N VAL A 315 -59.15 19.17 -30.99
CA VAL A 315 -58.88 18.63 -32.34
C VAL A 315 -58.73 17.10 -32.33
N SER A 316 -58.16 16.52 -31.28
CA SER A 316 -57.89 15.06 -31.22
C SER A 316 -58.73 14.29 -30.19
N GLY A 317 -59.46 14.98 -29.31
CA GLY A 317 -60.30 14.38 -28.27
C GLY A 317 -59.55 13.68 -27.13
N LYS A 318 -58.21 13.70 -27.15
CA LYS A 318 -57.37 13.08 -26.12
C LYS A 318 -57.24 13.98 -24.88
N THR A 319 -57.24 13.37 -23.70
CA THR A 319 -56.85 14.01 -22.43
C THR A 319 -55.34 14.19 -22.42
N ILE A 320 -54.90 15.43 -22.24
CA ILE A 320 -53.50 15.83 -22.06
C ILE A 320 -53.28 15.93 -20.55
N ILE A 321 -52.35 15.12 -20.04
CA ILE A 321 -51.89 15.18 -18.65
C ILE A 321 -50.50 15.79 -18.66
N SER A 322 -50.39 17.00 -18.13
CA SER A 322 -49.12 17.72 -18.00
C SER A 322 -48.75 17.75 -16.53
N ALA A 323 -47.70 17.03 -16.13
CA ALA A 323 -47.20 17.02 -14.75
C ALA A 323 -45.85 17.74 -14.67
N SER A 324 -45.72 18.70 -13.76
CA SER A 324 -44.42 19.15 -13.29
C SER A 324 -43.83 18.04 -12.40
N GLY A 325 -42.61 17.60 -12.72
CA GLY A 325 -41.91 16.60 -11.91
C GLY A 325 -41.53 17.18 -10.55
N SER A 326 -42.29 16.84 -9.52
CA SER A 326 -41.99 17.12 -8.11
C SER A 326 -41.01 16.08 -7.55
N GLY A 327 -39.71 16.37 -7.64
CA GLY A 327 -38.73 15.79 -6.73
C GLY A 327 -38.86 16.48 -5.37
N ALA A 328 -39.01 15.69 -4.30
CA ALA A 328 -39.27 16.17 -2.94
C ALA A 328 -38.22 17.20 -2.45
N GLY A 329 -38.69 18.41 -2.17
CA GLY A 329 -37.92 19.49 -1.54
C GLY A 329 -38.52 20.84 -1.88
N GLY A 330 -39.23 21.47 -0.94
CA GLY A 330 -39.98 22.71 -1.15
C GLY A 330 -39.13 23.88 -1.68
N GLY A 331 -39.61 24.48 -2.77
CA GLY A 331 -39.09 25.69 -3.41
C GLY A 331 -39.38 25.64 -4.91
N GLY A 332 -40.19 26.57 -5.44
CA GLY A 332 -40.76 26.55 -6.80
C GLY A 332 -39.85 25.96 -7.89
N GLY A 333 -40.21 24.79 -8.41
CA GLY A 333 -39.38 23.98 -9.30
C GLY A 333 -39.23 24.59 -10.70
N TYR A 334 -38.04 24.48 -11.27
CA TYR A 334 -37.77 24.86 -12.66
C TYR A 334 -38.15 23.72 -13.61
N ILE A 335 -38.75 24.06 -14.74
CA ILE A 335 -38.80 23.21 -15.93
C ILE A 335 -37.47 23.36 -16.66
N VAL A 336 -36.75 22.26 -16.84
CA VAL A 336 -35.48 22.23 -17.58
C VAL A 336 -35.68 21.55 -18.93
N VAL A 337 -35.21 22.21 -19.99
CA VAL A 337 -35.35 21.74 -21.36
C VAL A 337 -33.99 21.66 -22.05
N ASP A 338 -33.62 20.47 -22.50
CA ASP A 338 -32.38 20.25 -23.26
C ASP A 338 -32.53 20.71 -24.73
N ARG A 339 -31.48 21.39 -25.23
CA ARG A 339 -31.35 21.91 -26.60
C ARG A 339 -29.95 21.60 -27.13
N ALA A 340 -29.80 20.41 -27.70
CA ALA A 340 -28.58 20.03 -28.39
C ALA A 340 -28.44 20.81 -29.72
N GLY A 341 -27.25 21.31 -30.01
CA GLY A 341 -26.91 21.96 -31.27
C GLY A 341 -27.67 23.24 -31.58
N ALA A 342 -28.05 24.03 -30.57
CA ALA A 342 -28.68 25.33 -30.79
C ALA A 342 -27.75 26.23 -31.61
N THR A 343 -28.27 26.96 -32.61
CA THR A 343 -27.47 27.86 -33.45
C THR A 343 -27.38 29.26 -32.86
N ALA A 344 -26.37 30.04 -33.25
CA ALA A 344 -26.26 31.44 -32.83
C ALA A 344 -27.47 32.27 -33.31
N GLY A 345 -28.09 33.02 -32.40
CA GLY A 345 -29.27 33.83 -32.63
C GLY A 345 -30.61 33.07 -32.59
N GLN A 346 -30.60 31.76 -32.30
CA GLN A 346 -31.82 30.95 -32.26
C GLN A 346 -32.68 31.31 -31.05
N VAL A 347 -33.99 31.44 -31.26
CA VAL A 347 -34.97 31.71 -30.20
C VAL A 347 -35.75 30.44 -29.88
N HIS A 348 -35.79 30.08 -28.60
CA HIS A 348 -36.61 28.99 -28.06
C HIS A 348 -37.69 29.58 -27.17
N SER A 349 -38.95 29.43 -27.55
CA SER A 349 -40.09 29.95 -26.79
C SER A 349 -40.90 28.81 -26.17
N PHE A 350 -41.37 29.03 -24.95
CA PHE A 350 -42.15 28.08 -24.17
C PHE A 350 -43.40 28.79 -23.64
N SER A 351 -44.57 28.29 -24.01
CA SER A 351 -45.85 28.88 -23.62
C SER A 351 -46.43 28.24 -22.36
N PHE A 352 -47.17 29.04 -21.59
CA PHE A 352 -47.91 28.66 -20.39
C PHE A 352 -49.19 29.52 -20.26
N ALA A 353 -50.07 29.19 -19.31
CA ALA A 353 -51.31 29.95 -19.12
C ALA A 353 -51.01 31.42 -18.75
N PRO A 354 -51.79 32.41 -19.21
CA PRO A 354 -51.54 33.82 -18.93
C PRO A 354 -51.40 34.15 -17.44
N GLN A 355 -50.38 34.93 -17.07
CA GLN A 355 -50.03 35.29 -15.69
C GLN A 355 -50.00 36.80 -15.49
N SER A 356 -50.23 37.24 -14.24
CA SER A 356 -50.17 38.65 -13.82
C SER A 356 -49.03 38.96 -12.84
N GLY A 357 -48.33 37.95 -12.32
CA GLY A 357 -47.18 38.10 -11.41
C GLY A 357 -45.87 37.68 -12.08
N PHE A 358 -44.87 38.57 -12.10
CA PHE A 358 -43.55 38.32 -12.72
C PHE A 358 -42.44 37.94 -11.72
N ASN A 359 -42.79 37.40 -10.55
CA ASN A 359 -41.79 36.88 -9.60
C ASN A 359 -41.32 35.47 -9.99
N LEU A 360 -40.85 35.32 -11.23
CA LEU A 360 -40.42 34.06 -11.83
C LEU A 360 -38.95 34.13 -12.22
N CYS A 361 -38.24 33.03 -12.04
CA CYS A 361 -36.84 32.90 -12.43
C CYS A 361 -36.66 32.01 -13.65
N ALA A 362 -35.66 32.35 -14.47
CA ALA A 362 -35.18 31.52 -15.57
C ALA A 362 -33.66 31.68 -15.73
N TYR A 363 -32.99 30.62 -16.17
CA TYR A 363 -31.57 30.62 -16.46
C TYR A 363 -31.26 29.65 -17.59
N ALA A 364 -30.08 29.81 -18.21
CA ALA A 364 -29.57 28.88 -19.20
C ALA A 364 -28.19 28.37 -18.78
N LEU A 365 -27.93 27.08 -19.01
CA LEU A 365 -26.59 26.50 -18.93
C LEU A 365 -26.13 26.18 -20.35
N LYS A 366 -24.84 26.36 -20.63
CA LYS A 366 -24.21 25.93 -21.88
C LYS A 366 -23.13 24.90 -21.59
N SER A 367 -23.05 23.87 -22.42
CA SER A 367 -21.96 22.90 -22.39
C SER A 367 -20.65 23.58 -22.83
N GLU A 368 -19.62 23.48 -21.99
CA GLU A 368 -18.24 23.78 -22.32
C GLU A 368 -17.51 22.46 -22.50
N GLN A 369 -16.97 22.23 -23.71
CA GLN A 369 -16.24 20.99 -24.00
C GLN A 369 -14.99 20.90 -23.12
N GLY A 370 -14.81 19.74 -22.47
CA GLY A 370 -13.60 19.44 -21.71
C GLY A 370 -12.36 19.55 -22.59
N GLN A 371 -11.25 20.03 -22.01
CA GLN A 371 -10.01 20.17 -22.76
C GLN A 371 -9.39 18.79 -23.04
N GLN A 372 -8.83 18.62 -24.23
CA GLN A 372 -8.18 17.37 -24.63
C GLN A 372 -6.67 17.42 -24.38
N ASN A 373 -6.05 16.25 -24.17
CA ASN A 373 -4.62 16.04 -24.04
C ASN A 373 -3.93 16.88 -22.94
N LYS A 374 -4.59 17.04 -21.80
CA LYS A 374 -4.05 17.75 -20.64
C LYS A 374 -3.06 16.90 -19.88
N SER A 375 -1.93 17.51 -19.53
CA SER A 375 -0.94 16.90 -18.64
C SER A 375 -1.35 17.12 -17.19
N TYR A 376 -1.49 16.04 -16.44
CA TYR A 376 -1.72 16.04 -15.00
C TYR A 376 -0.56 15.30 -14.33
N THR A 377 0.18 15.99 -13.45
CA THR A 377 1.25 15.36 -12.68
C THR A 377 0.61 14.51 -11.60
N GLN A 378 0.67 13.18 -11.77
CA GLN A 378 0.17 12.23 -10.80
C GLN A 378 1.11 12.16 -9.60
N ASP A 379 2.41 11.97 -9.87
CA ASP A 379 3.42 11.88 -8.81
C ASP A 379 4.65 12.72 -9.19
N ALA A 380 5.03 13.63 -8.28
CA ALA A 380 6.29 14.35 -8.30
C ALA A 380 7.08 13.98 -7.05
N PHE A 381 8.22 13.32 -7.22
CA PHE A 381 9.03 12.79 -6.12
C PHE A 381 9.99 13.85 -5.55
N SER A 382 9.46 15.04 -5.25
CA SER A 382 10.16 16.13 -4.57
C SER A 382 10.46 15.80 -3.11
N ALA A 383 11.38 16.55 -2.49
CA ALA A 383 11.60 16.45 -1.04
C ALA A 383 10.31 16.76 -0.28
N GLY A 384 9.94 15.93 0.70
CA GLY A 384 8.69 16.01 1.45
C GLY A 384 7.54 15.20 0.85
N SER A 385 7.69 14.68 -0.38
CA SER A 385 6.68 13.82 -0.99
C SER A 385 6.52 12.48 -0.24
N GLU A 386 7.50 12.07 0.57
CA GLU A 386 7.40 10.84 1.39
C GLU A 386 6.13 10.79 2.26
N ALA A 387 5.60 11.94 2.69
CA ALA A 387 4.39 12.00 3.52
C ALA A 387 3.12 11.53 2.81
N SER A 388 3.15 11.41 1.47
CA SER A 388 2.03 10.91 0.65
C SER A 388 2.11 9.40 0.40
N PHE A 389 3.16 8.73 0.91
CA PHE A 389 3.42 7.33 0.63
C PHE A 389 3.76 6.53 1.90
N ASN A 390 3.45 5.24 1.86
CA ASN A 390 4.05 4.25 2.75
C ASN A 390 5.22 3.59 2.03
N THR A 391 6.42 3.61 2.61
CA THR A 391 7.64 3.19 1.91
C THR A 391 8.49 2.26 2.76
N THR A 392 9.30 1.44 2.10
CA THR A 392 10.45 0.80 2.75
C THR A 392 11.53 1.84 3.10
N ALA A 393 12.47 1.46 3.97
CA ALA A 393 13.35 2.41 4.67
C ALA A 393 14.50 2.99 3.85
N ASP A 394 14.81 2.44 2.67
CA ASP A 394 15.97 2.83 1.85
C ASP A 394 15.55 3.56 0.56
N ILE A 395 14.41 4.25 0.60
CA ILE A 395 13.97 5.19 -0.42
C ILE A 395 14.38 6.62 -0.06
N VAL A 396 14.78 7.40 -1.06
CA VAL A 396 15.00 8.85 -0.95
C VAL A 396 14.12 9.61 -1.95
N PHE A 397 13.47 10.68 -1.48
CA PHE A 397 12.73 11.63 -2.32
C PHE A 397 13.49 12.96 -2.39
N ASN A 398 14.09 13.24 -3.53
CA ASN A 398 14.79 14.51 -3.76
C ASN A 398 14.80 14.88 -5.25
N ALA A 399 13.67 15.42 -5.71
CA ALA A 399 13.31 15.64 -7.12
C ALA A 399 13.12 14.36 -7.96
N LYS A 400 13.47 13.21 -7.38
CA LYS A 400 13.28 11.86 -7.88
C LYS A 400 13.14 10.92 -6.68
N MET A 401 12.44 9.82 -6.89
CA MET A 401 12.44 8.67 -6.01
C MET A 401 13.61 7.77 -6.42
N GLY A 402 14.50 7.47 -5.48
CA GLY A 402 15.66 6.62 -5.70
C GLY A 402 16.01 5.80 -4.47
N LEU A 403 17.09 5.03 -4.57
CA LEU A 403 17.60 4.17 -3.50
C LEU A 403 18.70 4.87 -2.69
N ILE A 404 18.73 4.62 -1.38
CA ILE A 404 19.87 4.97 -0.53
C ILE A 404 20.97 3.94 -0.74
N THR A 405 22.06 4.33 -1.42
CA THR A 405 23.20 3.43 -1.70
C THR A 405 24.52 3.91 -1.12
N GLN A 406 24.60 5.16 -0.67
CA GLN A 406 25.81 5.76 -0.12
C GLN A 406 25.55 6.18 1.33
N LEU A 407 26.41 5.71 2.23
CA LEU A 407 26.33 5.92 3.67
C LEU A 407 27.67 6.45 4.16
N ASN A 408 27.65 7.28 5.20
CA ASN A 408 28.86 7.78 5.84
C ASN A 408 28.71 7.65 7.35
N TYR A 409 29.71 7.06 8.00
CA TYR A 409 29.74 6.84 9.43
C TYR A 409 30.94 7.56 10.02
N VAL A 410 30.69 8.60 10.83
CA VAL A 410 31.74 9.34 11.52
C VAL A 410 31.92 8.74 12.92
N THR A 411 33.09 8.19 13.21
CA THR A 411 33.36 7.56 14.51
C THR A 411 33.58 8.62 15.59
N ALA A 412 32.87 8.48 16.71
CA ALA A 412 32.96 9.34 17.89
C ALA A 412 33.63 8.60 19.05
N ALA A 413 34.16 9.34 20.03
CA ALA A 413 34.86 8.74 21.17
C ALA A 413 33.93 7.81 21.98
N ASP A 414 34.37 6.58 22.24
CA ASP A 414 33.63 5.53 22.93
C ASP A 414 34.61 4.65 23.73
N GLY A 415 34.59 4.75 25.06
CA GLY A 415 35.38 3.87 25.93
C GLY A 415 36.91 3.90 25.73
N GLY A 416 37.49 5.02 25.28
CA GLY A 416 38.93 5.13 24.98
C GLY A 416 39.31 4.74 23.54
N LEU A 417 38.34 4.31 22.74
CA LEU A 417 38.42 4.10 21.30
C LEU A 417 37.45 5.06 20.60
N PHE A 418 37.21 4.81 19.30
CA PHE A 418 36.19 5.52 18.54
C PHE A 418 35.24 4.52 17.90
N SER A 419 33.94 4.83 17.86
CA SER A 419 32.94 3.97 17.25
C SER A 419 31.85 4.75 16.52
N ALA A 420 31.21 4.11 15.54
CA ALA A 420 29.99 4.58 14.91
C ALA A 420 29.01 3.42 14.76
N GLU A 421 27.73 3.68 15.04
CA GLU A 421 26.67 2.70 14.89
C GLU A 421 26.27 2.55 13.41
N VAL A 422 26.15 1.30 12.96
CA VAL A 422 25.71 0.92 11.63
C VAL A 422 24.24 0.50 11.71
N LEU A 423 23.37 1.41 11.28
CA LEU A 423 21.90 1.28 11.41
C LEU A 423 21.21 0.74 10.14
N LYS A 424 21.96 0.46 9.08
CA LYS A 424 21.42 0.08 7.77
C LYS A 424 21.90 -1.31 7.39
N LYS A 425 21.00 -2.09 6.81
CA LYS A 425 21.24 -3.45 6.31
C LYS A 425 20.58 -3.63 4.94
N GLY A 426 21.03 -4.65 4.21
CA GLY A 426 20.47 -5.06 2.93
C GLY A 426 21.29 -6.20 2.32
N LYS A 427 21.04 -6.50 1.05
CA LYS A 427 21.73 -7.55 0.29
C LYS A 427 23.26 -7.55 0.42
N SER A 428 23.85 -6.36 0.44
CA SER A 428 25.30 -6.19 0.64
C SER A 428 25.61 -4.82 1.21
N LEU A 429 26.55 -4.75 2.15
CA LEU A 429 27.10 -3.49 2.64
C LEU A 429 28.63 -3.52 2.58
N VAL A 430 29.21 -2.65 1.77
CA VAL A 430 30.67 -2.44 1.73
C VAL A 430 31.03 -1.33 2.69
N LEU A 431 31.85 -1.61 3.70
CA LEU A 431 32.41 -0.62 4.60
C LEU A 431 33.89 -0.44 4.28
N SER A 432 34.35 0.79 4.14
CA SER A 432 35.73 1.10 3.81
C SER A 432 36.22 2.33 4.54
N THR A 433 37.48 2.30 4.98
CA THR A 433 38.15 3.49 5.45
C THR A 433 38.38 4.43 4.27
N ASN A 434 38.54 5.72 4.55
CA ASN A 434 38.97 6.71 3.57
C ASN A 434 40.47 6.63 3.24
N ALA A 435 41.12 5.47 3.45
CA ALA A 435 42.55 5.27 3.20
C ALA A 435 42.91 5.67 1.75
N ASP A 436 42.18 5.15 0.77
CA ASP A 436 42.38 5.45 -0.65
C ASP A 436 41.19 6.13 -1.33
N ASN A 437 40.10 6.34 -0.57
CA ASN A 437 38.95 7.13 -0.98
C ASN A 437 39.12 8.57 -0.51
N SER A 438 38.93 9.52 -1.42
CA SER A 438 39.00 10.93 -1.06
C SER A 438 37.81 11.34 -0.20
N ILE A 439 38.08 12.11 0.86
CA ILE A 439 37.05 12.72 1.73
C ILE A 439 36.19 13.76 1.02
N VAL A 440 36.62 14.21 -0.16
CA VAL A 440 35.83 15.04 -1.06
C VAL A 440 35.01 14.12 -1.97
N PRO A 441 33.66 14.15 -1.87
CA PRO A 441 32.79 13.38 -2.76
C PRO A 441 32.93 13.86 -4.21
N LYS A 442 32.44 13.04 -5.15
CA LYS A 442 32.36 13.43 -6.56
C LYS A 442 31.60 14.74 -6.71
N MET A 443 32.27 15.75 -7.29
CA MET A 443 31.67 17.05 -7.54
C MET A 443 31.05 17.13 -8.93
N THR A 444 29.94 17.86 -9.06
CA THR A 444 29.27 18.11 -10.36
C THR A 444 29.18 19.60 -10.70
N ALA A 445 29.52 20.47 -9.75
CA ALA A 445 29.65 21.91 -9.92
C ALA A 445 30.59 22.44 -8.81
N ASN A 446 31.03 23.70 -8.91
CA ASN A 446 31.88 24.33 -7.87
C ASN A 446 31.22 24.39 -6.48
N ASN A 447 29.91 24.16 -6.39
CA ASN A 447 29.12 24.19 -5.15
C ASN A 447 28.19 22.97 -4.99
N ALA A 448 28.46 21.87 -5.71
CA ALA A 448 27.68 20.63 -5.63
C ALA A 448 28.62 19.42 -5.44
N PRO A 449 28.42 18.59 -4.39
CA PRO A 449 27.28 18.56 -3.47
C PRO A 449 27.27 19.71 -2.45
N ALA A 450 26.09 19.96 -1.86
CA ALA A 450 25.89 21.06 -0.91
C ALA A 450 26.88 20.97 0.28
N GLY A 451 27.37 22.13 0.73
CA GLY A 451 28.36 22.23 1.82
C GLY A 451 29.82 22.18 1.35
N TYR A 452 30.08 21.69 0.13
CA TYR A 452 31.40 21.74 -0.50
C TYR A 452 31.51 22.95 -1.42
N THR A 453 32.66 23.63 -1.43
CA THR A 453 32.88 24.75 -2.36
C THR A 453 34.30 24.75 -2.91
N VAL A 454 34.42 24.65 -4.23
CA VAL A 454 35.69 24.72 -4.95
C VAL A 454 35.92 26.12 -5.47
N SER A 455 37.14 26.62 -5.33
CA SER A 455 37.60 27.80 -6.03
C SER A 455 39.05 27.63 -6.47
N ALA A 456 39.47 28.43 -7.44
CA ALA A 456 40.81 28.39 -7.99
C ALA A 456 41.30 29.81 -8.31
N SER A 457 42.61 29.98 -8.46
CA SER A 457 43.24 31.25 -8.84
C SER A 457 42.81 31.72 -10.22
N SER A 458 42.63 30.79 -11.16
CA SER A 458 42.12 31.04 -12.50
C SER A 458 41.55 29.77 -13.12
N VAL A 459 40.71 29.94 -14.14
CA VAL A 459 40.12 28.86 -14.94
C VAL A 459 40.17 29.30 -16.41
N TYR A 460 40.69 28.45 -17.29
CA TYR A 460 40.89 28.76 -18.71
C TYR A 460 39.58 29.12 -19.42
N ASP A 461 38.56 28.26 -19.28
CA ASP A 461 37.23 28.44 -19.85
C ASP A 461 36.16 27.63 -19.06
N SER A 462 34.90 27.68 -19.51
CA SER A 462 33.81 26.92 -18.89
C SER A 462 33.91 25.39 -19.08
N GLY A 463 34.77 24.91 -19.98
CA GLY A 463 35.02 23.48 -20.22
C GLY A 463 36.07 22.86 -19.29
N SER A 464 36.84 23.69 -18.56
CA SER A 464 37.88 23.26 -17.63
C SER A 464 37.67 23.77 -16.18
N PRO A 465 36.43 23.66 -15.64
CA PRO A 465 36.08 24.28 -14.37
C PRO A 465 36.89 23.71 -13.20
N ALA A 466 37.01 24.46 -12.11
CA ALA A 466 37.80 24.04 -10.96
C ALA A 466 37.28 22.74 -10.32
N TYR A 467 35.96 22.53 -10.27
CA TYR A 467 35.39 21.28 -9.73
C TYR A 467 35.82 20.02 -10.50
N SER A 468 36.31 20.15 -11.74
CA SER A 468 36.77 19.00 -12.53
C SER A 468 38.06 18.35 -12.01
N ALA A 469 38.74 18.95 -11.02
CA ALA A 469 39.79 18.25 -10.27
C ALA A 469 39.23 17.39 -9.11
N PHE A 470 37.91 17.34 -8.93
CA PHE A 470 37.23 16.61 -7.85
C PHE A 470 36.00 15.83 -8.35
N ASP A 471 35.80 15.71 -9.67
CA ASP A 471 34.59 15.13 -10.27
C ASP A 471 34.71 13.61 -10.51
N ARG A 472 35.87 13.02 -10.23
CA ARG A 472 36.18 11.60 -10.44
C ARG A 472 35.99 11.16 -11.90
N VAL A 473 36.12 12.07 -12.87
CA VAL A 473 36.01 11.77 -14.30
C VAL A 473 37.38 11.86 -14.94
N ALA A 474 37.91 10.71 -15.37
CA ALA A 474 39.28 10.64 -15.92
C ALA A 474 39.52 11.57 -17.12
N THR A 475 38.48 11.95 -17.87
CA THR A 475 38.58 12.77 -19.08
C THR A 475 38.48 14.28 -18.86
N THR A 476 38.11 14.73 -17.66
CA THR A 476 38.02 16.16 -17.31
C THR A 476 39.29 16.60 -16.56
N ALA A 477 39.51 17.91 -16.46
CA ALA A 477 40.64 18.48 -15.74
C ALA A 477 40.37 19.94 -15.41
N TRP A 478 40.95 20.42 -14.31
CA TRP A 478 41.11 21.85 -14.09
C TRP A 478 42.30 22.37 -14.92
N VAL A 479 42.07 23.46 -15.66
CA VAL A 479 43.09 24.13 -16.47
C VAL A 479 43.11 25.62 -16.15
N THR A 480 44.30 26.19 -15.96
CA THR A 480 44.47 27.61 -15.59
C THR A 480 44.59 28.53 -16.81
N LEU A 481 44.36 29.84 -16.62
CA LEU A 481 44.55 30.85 -17.68
C LEU A 481 46.02 31.10 -18.03
N SER A 482 46.92 30.87 -17.09
CA SER A 482 48.36 31.10 -17.23
C SER A 482 49.18 30.11 -16.41
N GLY A 483 50.49 30.13 -16.58
CA GLY A 483 51.40 29.25 -15.85
C GLY A 483 51.50 29.52 -14.35
N PRO A 484 52.30 28.72 -13.61
CA PRO A 484 52.46 28.87 -12.17
C PRO A 484 53.00 30.27 -11.80
N THR A 485 52.71 30.80 -10.61
CA THR A 485 52.06 30.12 -9.46
C THR A 485 50.54 30.17 -9.54
N GLN A 486 49.89 29.01 -9.43
CA GLN A 486 48.42 28.87 -9.44
C GLN A 486 47.96 28.03 -8.26
N TRP A 487 46.73 28.19 -7.82
CA TRP A 487 46.17 27.42 -6.72
C TRP A 487 44.74 26.95 -7.01
N ILE A 488 44.38 25.82 -6.42
CA ILE A 488 43.03 25.32 -6.34
C ILE A 488 42.74 24.95 -4.89
N GLN A 489 41.52 25.20 -4.42
CA GLN A 489 41.13 24.89 -3.06
C GLN A 489 39.72 24.31 -2.98
N ILE A 490 39.50 23.53 -1.94
CA ILE A 490 38.18 23.03 -1.53
C ILE A 490 37.90 23.49 -0.10
N LYS A 491 36.69 24.04 0.10
CA LYS A 491 36.07 24.20 1.42
C LYS A 491 35.21 22.97 1.70
N LEU A 492 35.44 22.35 2.85
CA LEU A 492 34.66 21.24 3.38
C LEU A 492 33.50 21.77 4.25
N PRO A 493 32.41 20.99 4.42
CA PRO A 493 31.30 21.37 5.29
C PRO A 493 31.70 21.46 6.77
N GLU A 494 32.71 20.71 7.17
CA GLU A 494 33.29 20.67 8.52
C GLU A 494 34.80 20.43 8.44
N ALA A 495 35.53 20.74 9.51
CA ALA A 495 36.97 20.53 9.55
C ALA A 495 37.28 19.02 9.58
N LYS A 496 37.93 18.51 8.53
CA LYS A 496 38.32 17.09 8.44
C LYS A 496 39.82 16.94 8.41
N LYS A 497 40.33 15.86 9.02
CA LYS A 497 41.75 15.49 9.01
C LYS A 497 42.11 14.81 7.68
N VAL A 498 43.22 15.22 7.08
CA VAL A 498 43.80 14.62 5.87
C VAL A 498 45.21 14.15 6.20
N ASN A 499 45.54 12.90 5.85
CA ASN A 499 46.84 12.29 6.13
C ASN A 499 47.71 12.25 4.88
N ARG A 500 47.10 12.13 3.70
CA ARG A 500 47.79 12.14 2.41
C ARG A 500 46.97 12.93 1.40
N PHE A 501 47.62 13.40 0.36
CA PHE A 501 46.91 13.86 -0.83
C PHE A 501 47.52 13.23 -2.06
N ARG A 502 46.69 12.99 -3.07
CA ARG A 502 47.09 12.43 -4.35
C ARG A 502 46.68 13.39 -5.45
N ILE A 503 47.60 13.66 -6.36
CA ILE A 503 47.30 14.34 -7.62
C ILE A 503 47.39 13.33 -8.75
N THR A 504 46.44 13.41 -9.69
CA THR A 504 46.45 12.65 -10.94
C THR A 504 46.68 13.62 -12.09
N ASN A 505 47.66 13.32 -12.93
CA ASN A 505 47.93 14.07 -14.13
C ASN A 505 46.74 13.99 -15.10
N ARG A 506 46.49 15.06 -15.86
CA ARG A 506 45.46 15.08 -16.90
C ARG A 506 45.67 13.90 -17.87
N THR A 507 44.58 13.21 -18.19
CA THR A 507 44.63 11.96 -18.96
C THR A 507 45.37 12.10 -20.29
N VAL A 508 45.99 11.00 -20.73
CA VAL A 508 46.67 10.89 -22.04
C VAL A 508 45.70 11.09 -23.22
N SER A 509 44.41 10.84 -23.02
CA SER A 509 43.38 10.96 -24.05
C SER A 509 42.99 12.42 -24.38
N GLN A 510 43.50 13.39 -23.62
CA GLN A 510 43.26 14.82 -23.84
C GLN A 510 44.51 15.51 -24.40
N PRO A 511 44.37 16.50 -25.29
CA PRO A 511 45.51 17.27 -25.78
C PRO A 511 46.09 18.15 -24.67
N PHE A 512 47.42 18.33 -24.66
CA PHE A 512 48.19 19.19 -23.76
C PHE A 512 48.29 18.70 -22.30
N GLN A 513 49.42 18.06 -21.97
CA GLN A 513 49.83 17.69 -20.61
C GLN A 513 50.82 18.71 -20.06
N ASN A 514 50.41 19.51 -19.08
CA ASN A 514 51.32 20.40 -18.35
C ASN A 514 51.04 20.35 -16.84
N ASN A 515 51.39 19.20 -16.27
CA ASN A 515 50.97 18.82 -14.93
C ASN A 515 51.87 19.43 -13.83
N PRO A 516 51.40 19.47 -12.57
CA PRO A 516 52.18 19.98 -11.45
C PRO A 516 53.50 19.21 -11.29
N ARG A 517 54.63 19.92 -11.36
CA ARG A 517 55.97 19.40 -11.04
C ARG A 517 56.33 19.67 -9.60
N THR A 518 56.12 20.88 -9.11
CA THR A 518 56.35 21.26 -7.70
C THR A 518 55.11 21.94 -7.17
N PHE A 519 54.67 21.51 -5.99
CA PHE A 519 53.43 21.94 -5.38
C PHE A 519 53.48 21.81 -3.86
N ALA A 520 52.58 22.49 -3.18
CA ALA A 520 52.42 22.44 -1.74
C ALA A 520 50.94 22.43 -1.36
N LEU A 521 50.59 21.63 -0.36
CA LEU A 521 49.25 21.59 0.22
C LEU A 521 49.22 22.43 1.50
N TYR A 522 48.17 23.23 1.64
CA TYR A 522 47.94 24.10 2.78
C TYR A 522 46.57 23.83 3.42
N GLY A 523 46.50 24.01 4.73
CA GLY A 523 45.28 23.96 5.53
C GLY A 523 44.87 25.34 6.07
N SER A 524 43.57 25.61 6.16
CA SER A 524 43.06 26.84 6.77
C SER A 524 41.67 26.62 7.40
N ASN A 525 41.34 27.41 8.42
CA ASN A 525 40.00 27.42 9.04
C ASN A 525 39.19 28.70 8.72
N ASP A 526 39.81 29.71 8.12
CA ASP A 526 39.18 30.99 7.78
C ASP A 526 39.19 31.30 6.26
N GLY A 527 39.84 30.43 5.46
CA GLY A 527 39.96 30.58 4.01
C GLY A 527 40.89 31.71 3.56
N THR A 528 41.61 32.36 4.48
CA THR A 528 42.51 33.49 4.21
C THR A 528 43.93 33.23 4.73
N ASN A 529 44.09 32.71 5.94
CA ASN A 529 45.36 32.35 6.55
C ASN A 529 45.63 30.86 6.34
N PHE A 530 46.69 30.54 5.59
CA PHE A 530 47.02 29.17 5.19
C PHE A 530 48.30 28.68 5.85
N THR A 531 48.21 27.52 6.50
CA THR A 531 49.33 26.80 7.11
C THR A 531 49.84 25.74 6.15
N LEU A 532 51.15 25.71 5.89
CA LEU A 532 51.78 24.67 5.06
C LEU A 532 51.66 23.30 5.74
N LEU A 533 51.10 22.31 5.03
CA LEU A 533 50.95 20.94 5.53
C LEU A 533 52.02 20.01 4.96
N ALA A 534 52.27 20.10 3.65
CA ALA A 534 53.25 19.27 2.96
C ALA A 534 53.70 19.89 1.64
N ASN A 535 54.92 19.54 1.21
CA ASN A 535 55.44 19.84 -0.13
C ASN A 535 55.50 18.55 -0.94
N GLY A 536 55.32 18.66 -2.26
CA GLY A 536 55.41 17.55 -3.19
C GLY A 536 56.20 17.91 -4.45
N THR A 537 56.82 16.90 -5.05
CA THR A 537 57.43 17.01 -6.37
C THR A 537 57.09 15.77 -7.19
N SER A 538 56.50 15.97 -8.37
CA SER A 538 56.26 14.92 -9.35
C SER A 538 57.49 14.75 -10.23
N THR A 539 57.80 13.51 -10.62
CA THR A 539 58.89 13.17 -11.55
C THR A 539 58.40 12.86 -12.96
N SER A 540 57.09 12.82 -13.18
CA SER A 540 56.47 12.43 -14.44
C SER A 540 55.44 13.45 -14.93
N ASN A 541 55.48 13.78 -16.23
CA ASN A 541 54.44 14.52 -16.92
C ASN A 541 53.51 13.61 -17.74
N VAL A 542 53.64 12.29 -17.61
CA VAL A 542 52.80 11.31 -18.32
C VAL A 542 51.36 11.46 -17.84
N GLY A 543 50.40 11.44 -18.76
CA GLY A 543 48.98 11.49 -18.41
C GLY A 543 48.57 10.31 -17.53
N ASP A 544 47.58 10.52 -16.66
CA ASP A 544 47.08 9.53 -15.70
C ASP A 544 48.10 9.11 -14.61
N ALA A 545 49.35 9.59 -14.67
CA ALA A 545 50.33 9.33 -13.62
C ALA A 545 49.91 9.98 -12.30
N GLN A 546 50.09 9.25 -11.21
CA GLN A 546 49.69 9.69 -9.87
C GLN A 546 50.90 10.00 -9.00
N THR A 547 50.82 11.09 -8.23
CA THR A 547 51.78 11.42 -7.18
C THR A 547 51.05 11.52 -5.86
N THR A 548 51.41 10.68 -4.90
CA THR A 548 50.84 10.67 -3.53
C THR A 548 51.87 11.21 -2.54
N VAL A 549 51.45 12.15 -1.69
CA VAL A 549 52.30 12.79 -0.69
C VAL A 549 51.69 12.61 0.70
N THR A 550 52.51 12.19 1.66
CA THR A 550 52.12 12.07 3.08
C THR A 550 52.31 13.39 3.81
N ILE A 551 51.34 13.76 4.65
CA ILE A 551 51.38 14.95 5.49
C ILE A 551 52.10 14.58 6.81
N PRO A 552 53.23 15.21 7.15
CA PRO A 552 54.01 14.82 8.34
C PRO A 552 53.29 15.04 9.67
N ALA A 553 52.46 16.07 9.75
CA ALA A 553 51.69 16.43 10.94
C ALA A 553 50.23 16.70 10.55
N PRO A 554 49.41 15.65 10.35
CA PRO A 554 48.03 15.81 9.90
C PRO A 554 47.16 16.42 10.99
N ALA A 555 46.30 17.36 10.60
CA ALA A 555 45.35 18.04 11.47
C ALA A 555 44.04 18.31 10.70
N ALA A 556 42.96 18.62 11.42
CA ALA A 556 41.67 18.92 10.81
C ALA A 556 41.59 20.37 10.34
N TRP A 557 41.16 20.58 9.09
CA TRP A 557 41.02 21.91 8.48
C TRP A 557 39.73 22.02 7.66
N LEU A 558 39.13 23.21 7.61
CA LEU A 558 37.97 23.51 6.76
C LEU A 558 38.35 23.70 5.29
N TYR A 559 39.53 24.24 5.02
CA TYR A 559 40.01 24.54 3.67
C TYR A 559 41.30 23.78 3.41
N TYR A 560 41.35 23.13 2.24
CA TYR A 560 42.57 22.54 1.70
C TYR A 560 42.89 23.22 0.37
N ARG A 561 44.10 23.79 0.26
CA ARG A 561 44.58 24.48 -0.95
C ARG A 561 45.84 23.83 -1.48
N LEU A 562 45.80 23.38 -2.72
CA LEU A 562 46.98 22.96 -3.48
C LEU A 562 47.51 24.16 -4.26
N THR A 563 48.75 24.55 -4.00
CA THR A 563 49.46 25.60 -4.75
C THR A 563 50.52 24.96 -5.63
N VAL A 564 50.45 25.18 -6.93
CA VAL A 564 51.40 24.69 -7.93
C VAL A 564 52.37 25.80 -8.27
N THR A 565 53.66 25.58 -8.01
CA THR A 565 54.74 26.57 -8.18
C THR A 565 55.65 26.25 -9.37
N ALA A 566 55.64 25.01 -9.87
CA ALA A 566 56.32 24.64 -11.10
C ALA A 566 55.54 23.55 -11.86
N VAL A 567 55.68 23.55 -13.18
CA VAL A 567 55.13 22.57 -14.12
C VAL A 567 56.25 22.04 -15.04
N PHE A 568 55.95 21.05 -15.89
CA PHE A 568 56.95 20.44 -16.77
C PHE A 568 57.24 21.22 -18.06
N GLN A 569 56.30 22.03 -18.52
CA GLN A 569 56.39 22.82 -19.75
C GLN A 569 55.95 24.28 -19.50
N SER A 570 56.33 25.21 -20.36
CA SER A 570 55.82 26.59 -20.27
C SER A 570 54.33 26.64 -20.61
N GLY A 571 53.55 27.44 -19.88
CA GLY A 571 52.11 27.61 -20.10
C GLY A 571 51.25 27.19 -18.90
N SER A 572 49.95 27.03 -19.12
CA SER A 572 48.94 26.74 -18.10
C SER A 572 49.20 25.47 -17.31
N VAL A 573 48.78 25.43 -16.05
CA VAL A 573 48.73 24.23 -15.22
C VAL A 573 47.52 23.39 -15.64
N THR A 574 47.72 22.08 -15.81
CA THR A 574 46.64 21.10 -15.98
C THR A 574 46.63 20.13 -14.82
N LEU A 575 45.49 19.92 -14.17
CA LEU A 575 45.34 18.95 -13.10
C LEU A 575 44.14 18.05 -13.41
N GLY A 576 44.40 16.75 -13.59
CA GLY A 576 43.35 15.76 -13.82
C GLY A 576 42.49 15.62 -12.58
N GLU A 577 43.10 15.22 -11.46
CA GLU A 577 42.36 15.00 -10.21
C GLU A 577 43.17 15.36 -8.97
N LEU A 578 42.50 15.83 -7.92
CA LEU A 578 43.01 16.01 -6.56
C LEU A 578 42.16 15.21 -5.57
N GLU A 579 42.83 14.40 -4.77
CA GLU A 579 42.24 13.52 -3.79
C GLU A 579 42.84 13.82 -2.41
N LEU A 580 41.98 14.02 -1.42
CA LEU A 580 42.35 14.24 -0.02
C LEU A 580 42.06 12.96 0.75
N LEU A 581 43.10 12.26 1.18
CA LEU A 581 43.03 10.87 1.63
C LEU A 581 43.30 10.75 3.14
N GLY A 582 42.68 9.77 3.76
CA GLY A 582 42.92 9.38 5.14
C GLY A 582 44.21 8.58 5.32
N ASP A 583 44.39 8.03 6.53
CA ASP A 583 45.57 7.22 6.85
C ASP A 583 45.44 5.82 6.21
N PRO A 584 46.43 5.37 5.43
CA PRO A 584 46.41 4.02 4.86
C PRO A 584 46.56 2.93 5.91
N SER A 585 46.97 3.27 7.14
CA SER A 585 47.04 2.36 8.28
C SER A 585 45.77 2.32 9.13
N THR A 586 44.78 3.20 8.87
CA THR A 586 43.49 3.12 9.57
C THR A 586 42.86 1.76 9.30
N ARG A 587 42.48 1.08 10.37
CA ARG A 587 41.74 -0.18 10.36
C ARG A 587 40.53 -0.04 11.26
N PHE A 588 39.53 -0.88 11.04
CA PHE A 588 38.39 -1.02 11.93
C PHE A 588 38.10 -2.49 12.23
N LEU A 589 37.45 -2.70 13.37
CA LEU A 589 36.78 -3.94 13.73
C LEU A 589 35.26 -3.72 13.73
N LEU A 590 34.51 -4.80 13.65
CA LEU A 590 33.05 -4.81 13.76
C LEU A 590 32.69 -5.25 15.16
N ASN A 591 31.91 -4.46 15.89
CA ASN A 591 31.41 -4.83 17.21
C ASN A 591 29.93 -5.17 17.11
N SER A 592 29.62 -6.46 17.26
CA SER A 592 28.25 -6.99 17.16
C SER A 592 27.38 -6.55 18.34
N SER A 593 26.07 -6.75 18.17
CA SER A 593 25.05 -6.51 19.20
C SER A 593 25.27 -7.27 20.52
N ASP A 594 25.93 -8.44 20.48
CA ASP A 594 26.30 -9.22 21.67
C ASP A 594 27.61 -8.75 22.35
N GLY A 595 28.21 -7.66 21.86
CA GLY A 595 29.41 -7.04 22.41
C GLY A 595 30.73 -7.68 21.97
N LYS A 596 30.70 -8.70 21.10
CA LYS A 596 31.90 -9.32 20.55
C LYS A 596 32.50 -8.48 19.43
N TYR A 597 33.78 -8.70 19.15
CA TYR A 597 34.50 -8.02 18.09
C TYR A 597 34.85 -9.01 16.99
N TYR A 598 34.71 -8.57 15.75
CA TYR A 598 34.96 -9.37 14.56
C TYR A 598 35.86 -8.62 13.59
N THR A 599 36.72 -9.39 12.94
CA THR A 599 37.38 -9.04 11.69
C THR A 599 36.83 -9.93 10.58
N VAL A 600 37.25 -9.71 9.33
CA VAL A 600 36.91 -10.60 8.21
C VAL A 600 38.16 -11.26 7.65
N VAL A 601 38.15 -12.59 7.66
CA VAL A 601 39.22 -13.44 7.12
C VAL A 601 38.60 -14.36 6.08
N SER A 602 39.16 -14.38 4.88
CA SER A 602 38.70 -15.23 3.77
C SER A 602 37.19 -15.12 3.47
N GLY A 603 36.62 -13.92 3.64
CA GLY A 603 35.20 -13.66 3.37
C GLY A 603 34.23 -14.15 4.44
N ALA A 604 34.71 -14.52 5.63
CA ALA A 604 33.90 -14.91 6.79
C ALA A 604 34.22 -14.02 8.01
N LEU A 605 33.23 -13.81 8.90
CA LEU A 605 33.47 -13.13 10.18
C LEU A 605 34.31 -14.03 11.08
N SER A 606 35.37 -13.47 11.66
CA SER A 606 36.27 -14.13 12.60
C SER A 606 36.32 -13.32 13.90
N GLU A 607 35.98 -13.95 15.01
CA GLU A 607 35.99 -13.30 16.34
C GLU A 607 37.42 -12.89 16.72
N VAL A 608 37.57 -11.67 17.24
CA VAL A 608 38.80 -11.12 17.81
C VAL A 608 38.64 -11.14 19.33
N ALA A 609 39.30 -12.09 19.98
CA ALA A 609 39.20 -12.30 21.42
C ALA A 609 40.18 -11.43 22.22
N GLY A 610 39.80 -11.08 23.45
CA GLY A 610 40.64 -10.34 24.40
C GLY A 610 40.28 -8.86 24.53
N ALA A 611 41.14 -8.10 25.20
CA ALA A 611 40.96 -6.65 25.34
C ALA A 611 41.24 -5.95 24.00
N ILE A 612 40.34 -5.07 23.58
CA ILE A 612 40.49 -4.31 22.33
C ILE A 612 41.11 -2.95 22.63
N ASP A 613 42.21 -2.65 21.95
CA ASP A 613 42.88 -1.35 21.96
C ASP A 613 43.28 -0.94 20.53
N SER A 614 43.88 0.24 20.38
CA SER A 614 44.32 0.75 19.08
C SER A 614 45.38 -0.12 18.39
N THR A 615 46.19 -0.86 19.16
CA THR A 615 47.21 -1.77 18.63
C THR A 615 46.57 -3.04 18.07
N VAL A 616 45.58 -3.60 18.77
CA VAL A 616 44.81 -4.74 18.29
C VAL A 616 44.06 -4.39 17.01
N ILE A 617 43.41 -3.23 16.95
CA ILE A 617 42.71 -2.76 15.75
C ILE A 617 43.68 -2.60 14.58
N ALA A 618 44.86 -2.01 14.79
CA ALA A 618 45.86 -1.84 13.74
C ALA A 618 46.37 -3.19 13.16
N ASN A 619 46.48 -4.22 14.01
CA ASN A 619 47.03 -5.52 13.62
C ASN A 619 45.99 -6.50 13.05
N GLN A 620 44.76 -6.47 13.57
CA GLN A 620 43.72 -7.46 13.25
C GLN A 620 42.51 -6.87 12.52
N GLY A 621 42.37 -5.55 12.49
CA GLY A 621 41.28 -4.88 11.79
C GLY A 621 41.47 -4.86 10.28
N VAL A 622 40.41 -4.46 9.58
CA VAL A 622 40.34 -4.38 8.12
C VAL A 622 40.27 -2.92 7.66
N ALA A 623 40.77 -2.65 6.45
CA ALA A 623 40.62 -1.34 5.81
C ALA A 623 39.34 -1.26 4.96
N SER A 624 38.84 -2.40 4.50
CA SER A 624 37.60 -2.52 3.75
C SER A 624 37.03 -3.92 3.94
N VAL A 625 35.70 -4.03 3.93
CA VAL A 625 34.98 -5.29 4.05
C VAL A 625 33.67 -5.21 3.27
N THR A 626 33.32 -6.30 2.59
CA THR A 626 31.99 -6.53 2.03
C THR A 626 31.23 -7.45 2.97
N LEU A 627 30.14 -6.96 3.56
CA LEU A 627 29.28 -7.71 4.45
C LEU A 627 28.09 -8.26 3.67
N THR A 628 28.00 -9.58 3.60
CA THR A 628 26.82 -10.29 3.07
C THR A 628 25.66 -10.21 4.05
N GLU A 629 24.44 -10.52 3.60
CA GLU A 629 23.26 -10.62 4.48
C GLU A 629 23.51 -11.53 5.69
N ALA A 630 24.12 -12.70 5.46
CA ALA A 630 24.41 -13.66 6.53
C ALA A 630 25.40 -13.08 7.57
N MET A 631 26.39 -12.31 7.14
CA MET A 631 27.32 -11.63 8.06
C MET A 631 26.61 -10.54 8.84
N GLN A 632 25.77 -9.73 8.18
CA GLN A 632 24.99 -8.68 8.84
C GLN A 632 24.03 -9.29 9.87
N GLN A 633 23.38 -10.41 9.54
CA GLN A 633 22.52 -11.16 10.47
C GLN A 633 23.31 -11.69 11.67
N GLN A 634 24.54 -12.19 11.47
CA GLN A 634 25.41 -12.64 12.57
C GLN A 634 25.84 -11.48 13.49
N LEU A 635 26.04 -10.27 12.96
CA LEU A 635 26.39 -9.09 13.75
C LEU A 635 25.19 -8.56 14.56
N GLY A 636 23.97 -8.79 14.07
CA GLY A 636 22.69 -8.42 14.70
C GLY A 636 22.09 -7.13 14.14
N ASP A 637 20.94 -6.72 14.67
CA ASP A 637 20.14 -5.60 14.14
C ASP A 637 20.82 -4.23 14.24
N SER A 638 21.76 -4.08 15.19
CA SER A 638 22.68 -2.96 15.26
C SER A 638 24.06 -3.47 15.65
N TYR A 639 25.08 -2.98 14.94
CA TYR A 639 26.49 -3.23 15.23
C TYR A 639 27.28 -1.95 15.00
N LYS A 640 28.49 -1.88 15.54
CA LYS A 640 29.36 -0.70 15.41
C LYS A 640 30.57 -1.01 14.54
N VAL A 641 31.04 0.00 13.82
CA VAL A 641 32.44 0.06 13.37
C VAL A 641 33.28 0.68 14.47
N VAL A 642 34.42 0.08 14.81
CA VAL A 642 35.30 0.51 15.91
C VAL A 642 36.71 0.75 15.39
N THR A 643 37.26 1.93 15.67
CA THR A 643 38.54 2.42 15.17
C THR A 643 39.44 2.91 16.32
N GLY A 644 40.75 2.95 16.08
CA GLY A 644 41.72 3.49 17.03
C GLY A 644 41.80 5.03 17.05
N GLU A 645 41.13 5.69 16.10
CA GLU A 645 41.12 7.14 15.93
C GLU A 645 39.78 7.60 15.34
N SER A 646 39.44 8.88 15.51
CA SER A 646 38.27 9.46 14.84
C SER A 646 38.50 9.54 13.33
N VAL A 647 37.66 8.84 12.57
CA VAL A 647 37.70 8.76 11.12
C VAL A 647 36.29 8.62 10.55
N GLU A 648 36.15 8.90 9.26
CA GLU A 648 34.93 8.63 8.50
C GLU A 648 35.08 7.29 7.77
N ILE A 649 34.10 6.41 7.97
CA ILE A 649 33.95 5.14 7.26
C ILE A 649 32.87 5.31 6.20
N SER A 650 33.23 5.07 4.94
CA SER A 650 32.29 5.10 3.82
C SER A 650 31.58 3.75 3.70
N GLY A 651 30.27 3.80 3.53
CA GLY A 651 29.40 2.65 3.30
C GLY A 651 28.78 2.68 1.90
N VAL A 652 28.84 1.56 1.18
CA VAL A 652 28.10 1.36 -0.06
C VAL A 652 27.07 0.25 0.16
N LEU A 653 25.80 0.64 0.24
CA LEU A 653 24.66 -0.25 0.49
C LEU A 653 24.05 -0.69 -0.85
N THR A 654 23.95 -1.99 -1.05
CA THR A 654 22.99 -2.60 -1.97
C THR A 654 21.76 -2.96 -1.13
N PRO A 655 20.69 -2.15 -1.16
CA PRO A 655 19.53 -2.37 -0.32
C PRO A 655 18.75 -3.59 -0.82
N ASP A 656 17.83 -4.06 0.01
CA ASP A 656 16.79 -4.98 -0.43
C ASP A 656 15.89 -4.30 -1.47
N ASP A 657 15.03 -5.06 -2.15
CA ASP A 657 14.05 -4.47 -3.06
C ASP A 657 13.19 -3.47 -2.30
N GLN A 658 12.98 -2.28 -2.87
CA GLN A 658 12.27 -1.21 -2.19
C GLN A 658 10.93 -0.93 -2.86
N ILE A 659 9.93 -0.54 -2.07
CA ILE A 659 8.57 -0.24 -2.53
C ILE A 659 8.04 1.07 -1.95
N VAL A 660 7.20 1.73 -2.75
CA VAL A 660 6.50 2.97 -2.44
C VAL A 660 5.03 2.78 -2.78
N LEU A 661 4.17 2.81 -1.76
CA LEU A 661 2.73 2.63 -1.87
C LEU A 661 2.00 3.96 -1.59
N PRO A 662 1.01 4.33 -2.40
CA PRO A 662 0.25 5.56 -2.19
C PRO A 662 -0.63 5.45 -0.94
N LEU A 663 -0.77 6.56 -0.19
CA LEU A 663 -1.69 6.64 0.96
C LEU A 663 -3.09 7.13 0.58
N GLU A 664 -3.22 7.80 -0.57
CA GLU A 664 -4.48 8.38 -1.04
C GLU A 664 -4.71 8.09 -2.52
N LEU A 665 -5.98 8.12 -2.92
CA LEU A 665 -6.39 7.98 -4.32
C LEU A 665 -6.60 9.35 -4.95
N THR A 666 -6.12 9.51 -6.17
CA THR A 666 -6.44 10.68 -6.99
C THR A 666 -7.85 10.52 -7.56
N GLY A 667 -8.72 11.50 -7.31
CA GLY A 667 -10.04 11.57 -7.94
C GLY A 667 -9.92 11.85 -9.44
N ALA A 668 -10.42 10.94 -10.25
CA ALA A 668 -10.32 10.97 -11.71
C ALA A 668 -11.67 11.25 -12.42
N SER A 669 -12.76 11.46 -11.66
CA SER A 669 -14.10 11.73 -12.21
C SER A 669 -14.22 13.03 -13.02
N ALA A 670 -13.22 13.92 -12.92
CA ALA A 670 -13.10 15.10 -13.78
C ALA A 670 -12.60 14.77 -15.19
N TRP A 671 -12.20 13.53 -15.45
CA TRP A 671 -11.62 13.09 -16.71
C TRP A 671 -12.57 12.13 -17.44
N SER A 672 -12.78 12.38 -18.72
CA SER A 672 -13.51 11.48 -19.61
C SER A 672 -12.65 10.32 -20.09
N THR A 673 -11.33 10.49 -20.16
CA THR A 673 -10.38 9.47 -20.64
C THR A 673 -8.97 9.73 -20.11
N ILE A 674 -8.22 8.67 -19.82
CA ILE A 674 -6.75 8.72 -19.68
C ILE A 674 -6.16 8.22 -21.00
N ASN A 675 -5.45 9.09 -21.71
CA ASN A 675 -4.84 8.79 -23.00
C ASN A 675 -3.55 7.98 -22.84
N SER A 676 -2.72 8.36 -21.85
CA SER A 676 -1.44 7.71 -21.55
C SER A 676 -0.93 8.10 -20.14
N SER A 677 0.10 7.40 -19.66
CA SER A 677 0.87 7.74 -18.46
C SER A 677 2.36 7.70 -18.81
N THR A 678 3.08 8.78 -18.52
CA THR A 678 4.51 8.90 -18.79
C THR A 678 5.29 8.78 -17.49
N ILE A 679 6.01 7.67 -17.35
CA ILE A 679 6.90 7.41 -16.22
C ILE A 679 8.33 7.72 -16.63
N THR A 680 8.93 8.73 -15.99
CA THR A 680 10.28 9.18 -16.31
C THR A 680 11.28 8.44 -15.41
N ALA A 681 11.76 7.28 -15.84
CA ALA A 681 12.74 6.48 -15.09
C ALA A 681 14.17 6.64 -15.63
N SER A 682 15.16 6.54 -14.74
CA SER A 682 16.59 6.52 -15.06
C SER A 682 17.20 5.21 -14.55
N LEU A 683 17.40 4.26 -15.46
CA LEU A 683 17.88 2.91 -15.15
C LEU A 683 19.26 2.65 -15.78
N SER A 684 20.17 1.97 -15.08
CA SER A 684 21.43 1.46 -15.64
C SER A 684 21.78 0.09 -15.06
N GLY A 685 22.57 -0.69 -15.81
CA GLY A 685 22.97 -2.04 -15.40
C GLY A 685 21.76 -2.96 -15.25
N ALA A 686 21.69 -3.69 -14.14
CA ALA A 686 20.54 -4.51 -13.74
C ALA A 686 19.47 -3.72 -12.96
N GLY A 687 19.59 -2.39 -12.87
CA GLY A 687 18.61 -1.55 -12.20
C GLY A 687 17.22 -1.63 -12.83
N ALA A 688 16.19 -1.83 -12.01
CA ALA A 688 14.82 -2.01 -12.45
C ALA A 688 13.83 -1.13 -11.68
N ALA A 689 12.82 -0.64 -12.41
CA ALA A 689 11.65 0.02 -11.86
C ALA A 689 10.38 -0.69 -12.32
N ARG A 690 9.45 -0.92 -11.38
CA ARG A 690 8.18 -1.63 -11.60
C ARG A 690 7.01 -0.86 -11.03
N VAL A 691 5.86 -0.97 -11.69
CA VAL A 691 4.68 -0.16 -11.40
C VAL A 691 3.41 -1.01 -11.45
N ALA A 692 2.52 -0.76 -10.49
CA ALA A 692 1.16 -1.27 -10.49
C ALA A 692 0.17 -0.14 -10.21
N VAL A 693 -1.07 -0.31 -10.64
CA VAL A 693 -2.15 0.67 -10.47
C VAL A 693 -3.15 0.13 -9.46
N THR A 694 -3.75 0.99 -8.64
CA THR A 694 -4.84 0.61 -7.75
C THR A 694 -5.99 1.60 -7.89
N ARG A 695 -7.22 1.14 -7.63
CA ARG A 695 -8.43 1.97 -7.55
C ARG A 695 -8.99 2.09 -6.14
N ASP A 696 -8.44 1.36 -5.16
CA ASP A 696 -8.98 1.24 -3.81
C ASP A 696 -7.92 1.14 -2.69
N LEU A 697 -6.63 1.21 -3.03
CA LEU A 697 -5.47 1.05 -2.14
C LEU A 697 -5.35 -0.35 -1.49
N THR A 698 -6.20 -1.30 -1.89
CA THR A 698 -6.24 -2.66 -1.32
C THR A 698 -5.85 -3.68 -2.37
N ASP A 699 -6.39 -3.57 -3.58
CA ASP A 699 -6.02 -4.41 -4.72
C ASP A 699 -5.17 -3.61 -5.71
N TYR A 700 -4.07 -4.21 -6.15
CA TYR A 700 -3.19 -3.65 -7.16
C TYR A 700 -3.28 -4.49 -8.43
N VAL A 701 -3.34 -3.83 -9.57
CA VAL A 701 -3.50 -4.43 -10.88
C VAL A 701 -2.38 -4.02 -11.82
N VAL A 702 -2.08 -4.90 -12.77
CA VAL A 702 -1.11 -4.70 -13.85
C VAL A 702 -1.75 -5.05 -15.18
N PHE A 703 -1.28 -4.45 -16.27
CA PHE A 703 -1.72 -4.83 -17.60
C PHE A 703 -0.79 -5.90 -18.17
N ASP A 704 -1.33 -7.08 -18.48
CA ASP A 704 -0.55 -8.24 -18.96
C ASP A 704 -0.27 -8.22 -20.48
N GLY A 705 -0.72 -7.17 -21.18
CA GLY A 705 -0.68 -7.03 -22.63
C GLY A 705 -2.06 -7.17 -23.29
N THR A 706 -3.02 -7.79 -22.60
CA THR A 706 -4.39 -7.99 -23.08
C THR A 706 -5.43 -7.39 -22.15
N THR A 707 -5.29 -7.60 -20.84
CA THR A 707 -6.25 -7.19 -19.81
C THR A 707 -5.57 -6.71 -18.54
N TRP A 708 -6.32 -5.97 -17.70
CA TRP A 708 -5.90 -5.65 -16.35
C TRP A 708 -6.13 -6.87 -15.43
N VAL A 709 -5.06 -7.35 -14.82
CA VAL A 709 -5.06 -8.50 -13.91
C VAL A 709 -4.62 -8.05 -12.52
N SER A 710 -5.29 -8.57 -11.50
CA SER A 710 -4.92 -8.34 -10.10
C SER A 710 -3.64 -9.09 -9.75
N ILE A 711 -2.72 -8.38 -9.09
CA ILE A 711 -1.58 -8.94 -8.37
C ILE A 711 -1.86 -9.01 -6.85
N GLY A 712 -3.07 -8.63 -6.42
CA GLY A 712 -3.49 -8.61 -5.02
C GLY A 712 -2.91 -7.44 -4.22
N ALA A 713 -3.06 -7.50 -2.90
CA ALA A 713 -2.54 -6.50 -1.99
C ALA A 713 -1.00 -6.45 -1.98
N LEU A 714 -0.47 -5.25 -1.71
CA LEU A 714 0.94 -4.96 -1.51
C LEU A 714 1.16 -4.38 -0.11
N THR A 715 2.28 -4.73 0.51
CA THR A 715 2.73 -4.24 1.81
C THR A 715 4.00 -3.41 1.65
N ALA A 716 4.22 -2.42 2.51
CA ALA A 716 5.43 -1.59 2.49
C ALA A 716 6.61 -2.29 3.21
N ASP A 717 6.93 -3.50 2.78
CA ASP A 717 8.00 -4.35 3.29
C ASP A 717 8.72 -5.08 2.15
N THR A 718 9.77 -5.85 2.48
CA THR A 718 10.56 -6.61 1.52
C THR A 718 9.70 -7.55 0.67
N ALA A 719 8.71 -8.22 1.27
CA ALA A 719 7.85 -9.16 0.56
C ALA A 719 6.95 -8.45 -0.48
N GLY A 720 6.39 -7.30 -0.12
CA GLY A 720 5.62 -6.46 -1.05
C GLY A 720 6.49 -5.90 -2.18
N ALA A 721 7.73 -5.49 -1.87
CA ALA A 721 8.68 -5.02 -2.86
C ALA A 721 9.08 -6.10 -3.87
N GLU A 722 9.50 -7.28 -3.41
CA GLU A 722 9.85 -8.42 -4.28
C GLU A 722 8.67 -8.83 -5.16
N LYS A 723 7.45 -8.83 -4.60
CA LYS A 723 6.22 -9.15 -5.33
C LYS A 723 5.98 -8.15 -6.46
N LEU A 724 6.09 -6.84 -6.20
CA LEU A 724 5.93 -5.82 -7.23
C LEU A 724 7.09 -5.84 -8.25
N ILE A 725 8.31 -6.17 -7.82
CA ILE A 725 9.44 -6.34 -8.73
C ILE A 725 9.20 -7.49 -9.73
N ALA A 726 8.65 -8.61 -9.24
CA ALA A 726 8.37 -9.80 -10.04
C ALA A 726 7.15 -9.64 -10.97
N GLN A 727 6.06 -9.01 -10.49
CA GLN A 727 4.77 -9.02 -11.17
C GLN A 727 4.36 -7.66 -11.76
N GLY A 728 5.03 -6.57 -11.38
CA GLY A 728 4.72 -5.22 -11.84
C GLY A 728 4.97 -4.99 -13.33
N MET A 729 4.31 -3.99 -13.90
CA MET A 729 4.66 -3.50 -15.24
C MET A 729 6.02 -2.81 -15.21
N THR A 730 6.82 -2.95 -16.26
CA THR A 730 8.06 -2.15 -16.36
C THR A 730 7.71 -0.67 -16.52
N ALA A 731 8.56 0.23 -16.01
CA ALA A 731 8.37 1.67 -16.21
C ALA A 731 8.26 2.08 -17.70
N ALA A 732 8.83 1.28 -18.62
CA ALA A 732 8.74 1.49 -20.06
C ALA A 732 7.46 0.91 -20.70
N ALA A 733 6.78 -0.05 -20.05
CA ALA A 733 5.54 -0.64 -20.55
C ALA A 733 4.34 0.28 -20.31
N VAL A 734 4.33 1.05 -19.21
CA VAL A 734 3.21 1.95 -18.87
C VAL A 734 2.94 3.02 -19.95
N PRO A 735 3.96 3.70 -20.51
CA PRO A 735 3.75 4.65 -21.62
C PRO A 735 3.23 4.03 -22.92
N ALA A 736 3.31 2.70 -23.09
CA ALA A 736 2.80 2.01 -24.27
C ALA A 736 1.29 1.72 -24.20
N LEU A 737 0.65 1.91 -23.04
CA LEU A 737 -0.78 1.69 -22.87
C LEU A 737 -1.60 2.75 -23.62
N THR A 738 -2.50 2.29 -24.47
CA THR A 738 -3.43 3.14 -25.23
C THR A 738 -4.63 3.57 -24.39
N ALA A 739 -5.33 4.62 -24.83
CA ALA A 739 -6.56 5.10 -24.20
C ALA A 739 -7.62 3.98 -24.05
N ALA A 740 -7.73 3.10 -25.04
CA ALA A 740 -8.67 1.97 -25.00
C ALA A 740 -8.29 0.94 -23.93
N GLN A 741 -6.99 0.70 -23.71
CA GLN A 741 -6.51 -0.20 -22.66
C GLN A 741 -6.67 0.43 -21.27
N TRP A 742 -6.42 1.73 -21.13
CA TRP A 742 -6.74 2.44 -19.89
C TRP A 742 -8.24 2.34 -19.56
N ALA A 743 -9.13 2.54 -20.53
CA ALA A 743 -10.57 2.44 -20.30
C ALA A 743 -11.02 1.09 -19.73
N GLN A 744 -10.33 -0.01 -20.04
CA GLN A 744 -10.65 -1.35 -19.51
C GLN A 744 -10.49 -1.46 -17.99
N LEU A 745 -9.71 -0.57 -17.36
CA LEU A 745 -9.53 -0.55 -15.91
C LEU A 745 -10.84 -0.21 -15.16
N TRP A 746 -11.81 0.39 -15.86
CA TRP A 746 -13.10 0.79 -15.31
C TRP A 746 -14.26 0.04 -15.98
N PRO A 747 -15.19 -0.57 -15.23
CA PRO A 747 -16.33 -1.29 -15.79
C PRO A 747 -17.20 -0.42 -16.74
N ALA A 748 -17.32 0.87 -16.44
CA ALA A 748 -18.05 1.83 -17.27
C ALA A 748 -17.20 2.48 -18.37
N GLY A 749 -15.91 2.15 -18.47
CA GLY A 749 -14.96 2.78 -19.39
C GLY A 749 -14.55 4.21 -19.01
N VAL A 750 -15.02 4.73 -17.88
CA VAL A 750 -14.78 6.12 -17.44
C VAL A 750 -13.96 6.13 -16.15
N PRO A 751 -12.88 6.95 -16.07
CA PRO A 751 -12.07 7.08 -14.87
C PRO A 751 -12.85 7.55 -13.64
N ASP A 752 -12.67 6.87 -12.50
CA ASP A 752 -13.24 7.27 -11.21
C ASP A 752 -12.18 7.76 -10.21
N ARG A 753 -11.21 6.91 -9.89
CA ARG A 753 -10.11 7.14 -8.98
C ARG A 753 -8.97 6.18 -9.30
N LEU A 754 -7.74 6.59 -9.05
CA LEU A 754 -6.58 5.71 -9.15
C LEU A 754 -5.40 6.20 -8.30
N ALA A 755 -4.45 5.32 -8.06
CA ALA A 755 -3.10 5.65 -7.60
C ALA A 755 -2.10 4.61 -8.14
N PHE A 756 -0.81 4.88 -7.96
CA PHE A 756 0.27 4.04 -8.47
C PHE A 756 1.19 3.58 -7.33
N ALA A 757 1.50 2.29 -7.33
CA ALA A 757 2.58 1.72 -6.52
C ALA A 757 3.85 1.60 -7.38
N TYR A 758 4.99 1.82 -6.76
CA TYR A 758 6.30 1.77 -7.41
C TYR A 758 7.25 0.86 -6.64
N ALA A 759 8.06 0.07 -7.33
CA ALA A 759 9.18 -0.66 -6.74
C ALA A 759 10.47 -0.43 -7.51
N LEU A 760 11.59 -0.41 -6.78
CA LEU A 760 12.94 -0.22 -7.28
C LEU A 760 13.85 -1.38 -6.86
N HIS A 761 14.71 -1.80 -7.78
CA HIS A 761 15.66 -2.88 -7.58
C HIS A 761 17.03 -2.54 -8.19
N ILE A 762 18.10 -2.94 -7.51
CA ILE A 762 19.46 -3.02 -8.03
C ILE A 762 20.12 -4.31 -7.53
N ALA A 763 21.08 -4.85 -8.30
CA ALA A 763 21.86 -6.02 -7.91
C ALA A 763 23.24 -5.63 -7.39
N ASP A 764 23.81 -4.53 -7.88
CA ASP A 764 25.10 -3.97 -7.46
C ASP A 764 25.04 -2.44 -7.42
N ALA A 765 25.16 -1.87 -6.21
CA ALA A 765 25.16 -0.42 -5.99
C ALA A 765 26.30 0.35 -6.69
N ALA A 766 27.36 -0.32 -7.15
CA ALA A 766 28.45 0.32 -7.90
C ALA A 766 28.17 0.45 -9.40
N ALA A 767 27.37 -0.44 -9.98
CA ALA A 767 27.14 -0.52 -11.43
C ALA A 767 25.69 -0.18 -11.85
N ASP A 768 24.74 -0.44 -10.95
CA ASP A 768 23.33 -0.34 -11.24
C ASP A 768 22.71 0.96 -10.73
N LYS A 769 21.64 1.37 -11.39
CA LYS A 769 20.87 2.55 -11.00
C LYS A 769 19.39 2.30 -11.22
N ALA A 770 18.57 2.65 -10.24
CA ALA A 770 17.11 2.63 -10.37
C ALA A 770 16.50 3.89 -9.73
N GLU A 771 15.91 4.76 -10.55
CA GLU A 771 15.28 6.00 -10.10
C GLU A 771 14.04 6.31 -10.95
N ILE A 772 13.03 6.94 -10.36
CA ILE A 772 11.87 7.52 -11.07
C ILE A 772 11.75 8.99 -10.71
N ALA A 773 11.70 9.87 -11.71
CA ALA A 773 11.58 11.31 -11.52
C ALA A 773 10.11 11.75 -11.36
N SER A 774 9.20 11.19 -12.16
CA SER A 774 7.79 11.55 -12.13
C SER A 774 6.89 10.54 -12.85
N ASN A 775 5.59 10.62 -12.54
CA ASN A 775 4.51 10.05 -13.33
C ASN A 775 3.56 11.18 -13.76
N VAL A 776 3.35 11.34 -15.06
CA VAL A 776 2.46 12.35 -15.64
C VAL A 776 1.41 11.67 -16.50
N LEU A 777 0.14 11.87 -16.16
CA LEU A 777 -0.99 11.42 -16.95
C LEU A 777 -1.30 12.40 -18.07
N ASN A 778 -1.67 11.89 -19.24
CA ASN A 778 -2.31 12.67 -20.29
C ASN A 778 -3.79 12.32 -20.30
N VAL A 779 -4.67 13.31 -20.09
CA VAL A 779 -6.11 13.09 -19.89
C VAL A 779 -6.96 14.00 -20.77
N ASN A 780 -8.18 13.58 -21.03
CA ASN A 780 -9.24 14.43 -21.56
C ASN A 780 -10.21 14.75 -20.42
N GLU A 781 -10.59 16.01 -20.26
CA GLU A 781 -11.52 16.43 -19.21
C GLU A 781 -12.98 16.10 -19.60
N VAL A 782 -13.87 16.01 -18.61
CA VAL A 782 -15.31 15.96 -18.86
C VAL A 782 -15.82 17.35 -19.26
N SER A 783 -16.86 17.40 -20.09
CA SER A 783 -17.54 18.66 -20.40
C SER A 783 -18.31 19.18 -19.18
N ALA A 784 -18.26 20.50 -18.95
CA ALA A 784 -18.94 21.16 -17.85
C ALA A 784 -20.17 21.96 -18.35
N TRP A 785 -21.13 22.22 -17.46
CA TRP A 785 -22.29 23.07 -17.76
C TRP A 785 -22.13 24.42 -17.09
N LYS A 786 -21.80 25.46 -17.88
CA LYS A 786 -21.59 26.82 -17.38
C LYS A 786 -22.90 27.61 -17.38
N LEU A 787 -23.22 28.25 -16.25
CA LEU A 787 -24.30 29.23 -16.15
C LEU A 787 -24.04 30.42 -17.09
N GLN A 788 -25.01 30.70 -17.95
CA GLN A 788 -24.91 31.75 -18.94
C GLN A 788 -25.28 33.11 -18.35
N THR A 789 -24.52 34.13 -18.71
CA THR A 789 -24.80 35.52 -18.35
C THR A 789 -25.89 36.11 -19.25
N PRO A 790 -26.53 37.24 -18.86
CA PRO A 790 -27.50 37.93 -19.71
C PRO A 790 -26.97 38.39 -21.08
N ALA A 791 -25.65 38.47 -21.26
CA ALA A 791 -25.01 38.78 -22.54
C ALA A 791 -24.87 37.54 -23.45
N GLU A 792 -24.81 36.35 -22.87
CA GLU A 792 -24.62 35.08 -23.59
C GLU A 792 -25.95 34.42 -23.97
N VAL A 793 -27.01 34.62 -23.17
CA VAL A 793 -28.38 34.21 -23.47
C VAL A 793 -29.35 35.31 -23.03
N GLU A 794 -30.15 35.80 -23.97
CA GLU A 794 -31.20 36.77 -23.68
C GLU A 794 -32.50 36.04 -23.29
N ILE A 795 -33.02 36.32 -22.10
CA ILE A 795 -34.25 35.71 -21.58
C ILE A 795 -35.34 36.77 -21.52
N ARG A 796 -36.51 36.51 -22.11
CA ARG A 796 -37.67 37.43 -22.10
C ARG A 796 -38.92 36.74 -21.56
N TRP A 797 -39.58 37.41 -20.62
CA TRP A 797 -40.87 37.00 -20.09
C TRP A 797 -42.01 37.75 -20.77
N TYR A 798 -43.05 37.01 -21.13
CA TYR A 798 -44.33 37.49 -21.63
C TYR A 798 -45.43 37.00 -20.69
N ALA A 799 -46.65 37.52 -20.86
CA ALA A 799 -47.77 37.12 -20.02
C ALA A 799 -48.07 35.61 -20.10
N ASP A 800 -47.83 35.00 -21.25
CA ASP A 800 -48.19 33.61 -21.57
C ASP A 800 -46.98 32.76 -22.04
N SER A 801 -45.76 33.29 -21.94
CA SER A 801 -44.58 32.58 -22.43
C SER A 801 -43.27 33.12 -21.89
N VAL A 802 -42.22 32.31 -21.99
CA VAL A 802 -40.82 32.71 -21.81
C VAL A 802 -40.03 32.34 -23.05
N SER A 803 -39.10 33.20 -23.47
CA SER A 803 -38.18 32.91 -24.57
C SER A 803 -36.72 33.02 -24.15
N PHE A 804 -35.90 32.17 -24.75
CA PHE A 804 -34.45 32.16 -24.61
C PHE A 804 -33.84 32.34 -25.99
N LYS A 805 -33.01 33.37 -26.16
CA LYS A 805 -32.25 33.58 -27.39
C LYS A 805 -30.77 33.31 -27.13
N THR A 806 -30.22 32.29 -27.79
CA THR A 806 -28.81 31.91 -27.66
C THR A 806 -27.94 32.87 -28.48
N THR A 807 -26.90 33.46 -27.89
CA THR A 807 -26.00 34.36 -28.63
C THR A 807 -24.96 33.59 -29.46
N THR A 808 -24.61 32.37 -29.04
CA THR A 808 -23.63 31.51 -29.71
C THR A 808 -24.18 30.11 -29.93
N ALA A 809 -23.57 29.35 -30.85
CA ALA A 809 -23.96 27.97 -31.07
C ALA A 809 -23.45 27.05 -29.94
N GLY A 810 -24.18 25.97 -29.65
CA GLY A 810 -23.78 24.94 -28.69
C GLY A 810 -24.96 24.18 -28.08
N ASP A 811 -24.65 23.29 -27.13
CA ASP A 811 -25.66 22.57 -26.36
C ASP A 811 -26.07 23.39 -25.14
N TYR A 812 -27.38 23.57 -24.96
CA TYR A 812 -27.95 24.36 -23.86
C TYR A 812 -28.94 23.56 -23.02
N LYS A 813 -29.01 23.88 -21.73
CA LYS A 813 -30.13 23.55 -20.85
C LYS A 813 -30.86 24.83 -20.49
N LEU A 814 -32.14 24.93 -20.82
CA LEU A 814 -32.95 26.12 -20.59
C LEU A 814 -33.92 25.85 -19.44
N ALA A 815 -33.78 26.58 -18.35
CA ALA A 815 -34.55 26.37 -17.13
C ALA A 815 -35.45 27.57 -16.85
N TYR A 816 -36.74 27.35 -16.58
CA TYR A 816 -37.69 28.41 -16.22
C TYR A 816 -38.75 27.93 -15.22
N GLN A 817 -39.23 28.83 -14.37
CA GLN A 817 -40.34 28.56 -13.44
C GLN A 817 -41.71 28.81 -14.10
N ILE A 818 -42.74 28.17 -13.59
CA ILE A 818 -44.14 28.54 -13.85
C ILE A 818 -44.77 28.85 -12.49
N PRO A 819 -45.64 29.87 -12.36
CA PRO A 819 -46.37 30.10 -11.11
C PRO A 819 -47.25 28.89 -10.76
N ASP A 820 -47.45 28.68 -9.45
CA ASP A 820 -48.42 27.71 -8.93
C ASP A 820 -49.88 28.09 -9.28
#